data_AF-L0AYJ3-F1
#
_entry.id   AF-L0AYJ3-F1
#
_cell.length_a   1.000
_cell.length_b   1.000
_cell.length_c   1.000
_cell.angle_alpha   90.00
_cell.angle_beta   90.00
_cell.angle_gamma   90.00
#
_symmetry.space_group_name_H-M   'P 1'
#
loop_
_entity.id
_entity.type
_entity.pdbx_description
1 polymer ?
#
loop_
_entity_poly.entity_id
_entity_poly.type
_entity_poly.pdbx_seq_one_letter_code
_entity_poly.pdbx_strand_id
1 'polypeptide(L)'
;MDSVGPGSATAGRRSDPRPYWEVRRFCWVPYALVLHSQFQMRAKSLDETRDVDSGLPDYDDEAMPLNLIPDGSGKFSELNLDESVISNVAVGESIASIVRTIVNLYLMDCKNRPDPFQPQLEPRGSPKGSMETESLFLNGSDVTQLVNSSLERVPKVKRKDLVELRKVLADSDEEGVNILVKSVCAIISYQQLLTPAARREFNKEHMQQWIKSQDAEAFVDKDYEVVYGKWKKYLKKQMPMGISVCDYFSTDLLKSVLLINADRIRQELEKTAFKFHPDMILILLCKECGFTDEQANTIGTMSSARGYQIQSLLPSETGLGFLHRDAGGAKEEDLGIISFECITNDREPGHLIKLVTVKNIFSRQLPKMPREYIVRLVFDRNHYTFCLLKKGQVIGGICFRPYFEQRFAEIAFLAVKSTEQIKGYGTRIMNHLKEHVKKSGIEYFLTYADNFAIGYFRKQGFSQKITMPRERWFGYIKDYDGGTLMECYISPNINYLRLSEMLSRQKAVVMQCIEAIKPLKVYDGLTVFAESSKDSQKKPRCTLVPSEIPGLIEAGWTEAQESQQSKQSDPNAPADTEPQKKSLKASILELLNNLNKQQSVWPFRKPVKQSEAPDYYEIITQPTDISTMKRKAKLGEYKTKEQFGEELKRMFDNCRLYNTSHTIYYKYANELQAFIWPQYENIQE
;
A
#
# COMPACT_ATOMS: atom_id res chain seq x y z
N MET A 1 7.10 -0.65 -79.34
CA MET A 1 6.83 -1.80 -78.45
C MET A 1 7.98 -2.02 -77.50
N ASP A 2 7.98 -1.57 -76.25
CA ASP A 2 7.74 -0.25 -75.65
C ASP A 2 8.15 -0.42 -74.17
N SER A 3 8.97 0.38 -73.50
CA SER A 3 9.91 1.43 -73.88
C SER A 3 10.68 1.80 -72.60
N VAL A 4 12.02 1.90 -72.72
CA VAL A 4 12.90 2.95 -72.17
C VAL A 4 12.94 3.12 -70.63
N GLY A 5 14.06 3.09 -69.91
CA GLY A 5 15.44 3.42 -70.22
C GLY A 5 16.13 3.96 -68.93
N PRO A 6 17.46 4.12 -68.90
CA PRO A 6 18.28 3.74 -67.74
C PRO A 6 19.04 4.90 -67.06
N GLY A 7 19.66 4.60 -65.91
CA GLY A 7 20.99 5.15 -65.59
C GLY A 7 21.13 6.06 -64.35
N SER A 8 21.89 5.56 -63.37
CA SER A 8 22.94 6.26 -62.58
C SER A 8 22.58 7.54 -61.79
N ALA A 9 22.70 7.46 -60.45
CA ALA A 9 23.11 8.62 -59.65
C ALA A 9 24.01 8.25 -58.45
N THR A 10 25.01 9.11 -58.31
CA THR A 10 26.20 9.21 -57.47
C THR A 10 25.98 9.42 -55.97
N ALA A 11 27.07 9.19 -55.22
CA ALA A 11 27.26 9.45 -53.80
C ALA A 11 27.13 10.93 -53.38
N GLY A 12 26.65 11.16 -52.16
CA GLY A 12 26.65 12.47 -51.50
C GLY A 12 26.69 12.35 -49.98
N ARG A 13 27.80 12.81 -49.38
CA ARG A 13 28.02 13.01 -47.94
C ARG A 13 26.98 13.98 -47.35
N ARG A 14 26.49 13.70 -46.13
CA ARG A 14 25.99 14.68 -45.15
C ARG A 14 26.42 14.20 -43.77
N SER A 15 27.48 14.73 -43.16
CA SER A 15 27.54 16.00 -42.40
C SER A 15 26.54 16.02 -41.25
N ASP A 16 26.99 15.44 -40.15
CA ASP A 16 26.40 15.41 -38.82
C ASP A 16 26.69 16.76 -38.11
N PRO A 17 25.67 17.49 -37.61
CA PRO A 17 25.89 18.58 -36.67
C PRO A 17 25.35 18.21 -35.29
N ARG A 18 26.28 18.12 -34.33
CA ARG A 18 26.02 18.29 -32.89
C ARG A 18 25.14 19.52 -32.63
N PRO A 19 24.37 19.50 -31.54
CA PRO A 19 24.33 20.68 -30.69
C PRO A 19 24.62 20.36 -29.22
N TYR A 20 25.67 21.02 -28.74
CA TYR A 20 25.73 21.78 -27.49
C TYR A 20 25.30 21.13 -26.17
N TRP A 21 26.34 20.66 -25.49
CA TRP A 21 26.54 20.70 -24.05
C TRP A 21 26.43 22.14 -23.52
N GLU A 22 25.35 22.45 -22.81
CA GLU A 22 25.33 23.55 -21.85
C GLU A 22 25.31 22.99 -20.42
N VAL A 23 26.37 23.32 -19.70
CA VAL A 23 26.57 23.09 -18.28
C VAL A 23 25.59 23.99 -17.51
N ARG A 24 24.52 23.41 -16.97
CA ARG A 24 23.82 23.99 -15.82
C ARG A 24 24.11 23.16 -14.58
N ARG A 25 24.99 23.72 -13.74
CA ARG A 25 25.12 23.37 -12.32
C ARG A 25 23.74 23.51 -11.66
N PHE A 26 23.10 22.40 -11.33
CA PHE A 26 22.11 22.36 -10.27
C PHE A 26 22.71 21.55 -9.12
N CYS A 27 23.09 22.28 -8.08
CA CYS A 27 23.51 21.72 -6.81
C CYS A 27 22.41 20.82 -6.26
N TRP A 28 22.72 19.54 -6.10
CA TRP A 28 21.98 18.66 -5.20
C TRP A 28 22.34 19.05 -3.78
N VAL A 29 21.50 19.88 -3.15
CA VAL A 29 21.43 20.04 -1.70
C VAL A 29 20.19 19.25 -1.24
N PRO A 30 20.33 18.27 -0.34
CA PRO A 30 19.17 17.57 0.21
C PRO A 30 18.29 18.53 1.00
N TYR A 31 17.01 18.62 0.64
CA TYR A 31 15.97 19.27 1.44
C TYR A 31 15.80 18.49 2.76
N ALA A 32 16.53 18.90 3.80
CA ALA A 32 16.43 18.37 5.16
C ALA A 32 16.36 19.47 6.24
N LEU A 33 15.99 20.71 5.89
CA LEU A 33 16.11 21.87 6.79
C LEU A 33 14.91 22.84 6.78
N VAL A 34 13.67 22.33 6.85
CA VAL A 34 12.47 23.18 7.09
C VAL A 34 11.52 22.66 8.18
N LEU A 35 11.78 21.51 8.83
CA LEU A 35 10.89 20.98 9.88
C LEU A 35 11.39 21.18 11.33
N HIS A 36 12.44 21.99 11.54
CA HIS A 36 13.02 22.19 12.88
C HIS A 36 12.72 23.56 13.53
N SER A 37 12.08 24.52 12.84
CA SER A 37 11.83 25.86 13.42
C SER A 37 10.41 26.12 13.93
N GLN A 38 9.46 25.20 13.80
CA GLN A 38 8.10 25.38 14.35
C GLN A 38 7.80 24.63 15.65
N PHE A 39 8.70 23.76 16.13
CA PHE A 39 8.48 23.00 17.36
C PHE A 39 9.07 23.63 18.63
N GLN A 40 9.83 24.74 18.52
CA GLN A 40 10.46 25.41 19.67
C GLN A 40 9.66 26.57 20.29
N MET A 41 8.45 26.89 19.80
CA MET A 41 7.65 28.00 20.35
C MET A 41 6.49 27.62 21.29
N ARG A 42 6.43 26.39 21.82
CA ARG A 42 5.36 26.02 22.78
C ARG A 42 5.81 25.34 24.07
N ALA A 43 7.10 25.40 24.39
CA ALA A 43 7.65 24.93 25.67
C ALA A 43 8.29 26.08 26.45
N LYS A 44 7.49 27.10 26.78
CA LYS A 44 7.78 28.11 27.81
C LYS A 44 6.47 28.69 28.33
N SER A 45 5.75 27.92 29.15
CA SER A 45 4.97 28.48 30.25
C SER A 45 4.54 27.37 31.20
N LEU A 46 4.84 27.59 32.48
CA LEU A 46 4.27 26.96 33.66
C LEU A 46 4.91 25.63 34.08
N ASP A 47 6.14 25.80 34.55
CA ASP A 47 6.61 25.16 35.78
C ASP A 47 5.98 25.93 36.97
N GLU A 48 5.49 25.21 37.99
CA GLU A 48 5.18 25.60 39.39
C GLU A 48 3.93 24.86 39.94
N THR A 49 4.13 23.75 40.65
CA THR A 49 3.89 23.63 42.10
C THR A 49 4.16 22.22 42.62
N ARG A 50 4.62 22.19 43.87
CA ARG A 50 5.35 21.15 44.62
C ARG A 50 4.47 20.06 45.25
N ASP A 51 5.14 18.92 45.48
CA ASP A 51 5.15 18.02 46.65
C ASP A 51 3.84 17.69 47.42
N VAL A 52 3.54 16.39 47.60
CA VAL A 52 3.72 15.61 48.86
C VAL A 52 2.83 14.34 48.87
N ASP A 53 3.48 13.24 49.22
CA ASP A 53 3.04 12.01 49.91
C ASP A 53 2.57 10.71 49.23
N SER A 54 3.01 9.69 49.95
CA SER A 54 3.04 8.25 49.85
C SER A 54 1.70 7.51 49.94
N GLY A 55 1.66 6.29 49.38
CA GLY A 55 0.63 5.28 49.71
C GLY A 55 0.37 4.25 48.61
N LEU A 56 1.07 3.11 48.65
CA LEU A 56 0.65 1.84 48.02
C LEU A 56 -0.61 1.30 48.74
N PRO A 57 -1.55 0.58 48.08
CA PRO A 57 -1.38 -0.87 47.86
C PRO A 57 -2.01 -1.48 46.58
N ASP A 58 -1.63 -2.74 46.32
CA ASP A 58 -2.14 -3.70 45.34
C ASP A 58 -3.67 -3.91 45.35
N TYR A 59 -4.29 -4.15 44.18
CA TYR A 59 -5.07 -5.36 43.82
C TYR A 59 -5.92 -5.21 42.52
N ASP A 60 -5.91 -6.28 41.72
CA ASP A 60 -6.89 -6.85 40.78
C ASP A 60 -7.30 -6.26 39.41
N ASP A 61 -7.37 -7.22 38.47
CA ASP A 61 -7.93 -7.21 37.11
C ASP A 61 -9.41 -6.80 37.07
N GLU A 62 -9.74 -5.65 36.46
CA GLU A 62 -11.01 -5.45 35.74
C GLU A 62 -10.85 -4.47 34.56
N ALA A 63 -11.69 -4.67 33.55
CA ALA A 63 -11.63 -4.07 32.22
C ALA A 63 -11.60 -2.53 32.21
N MET A 64 -10.63 -1.94 31.50
CA MET A 64 -10.55 -0.49 31.29
C MET A 64 -11.52 -0.03 30.17
N PRO A 65 -12.47 0.89 30.43
CA PRO A 65 -13.30 1.50 29.39
C PRO A 65 -12.51 2.57 28.61
N LEU A 66 -12.49 2.40 27.28
CA LEU A 66 -11.89 3.34 26.32
C LEU A 66 -12.73 4.63 26.21
N ASN A 67 -12.38 5.69 26.95
CA ASN A 67 -12.79 7.07 26.65
C ASN A 67 -11.99 8.10 27.49
N LEU A 68 -10.70 8.37 27.19
CA LEU A 68 -9.99 9.57 27.65
C LEU A 68 -8.85 9.95 26.67
N ILE A 69 -8.76 11.23 26.30
CA ILE A 69 -7.58 11.89 25.70
C ILE A 69 -7.35 13.18 26.52
N PRO A 70 -6.10 13.56 26.86
CA PRO A 70 -5.84 14.68 27.76
C PRO A 70 -5.86 16.03 27.05
N ASP A 71 -6.48 17.02 27.68
CA ASP A 71 -6.36 18.45 27.40
C ASP A 71 -5.33 19.12 28.33
N GLY A 72 -4.59 20.08 27.76
CA GLY A 72 -3.31 20.61 28.27
C GLY A 72 -3.36 21.48 29.53
N SER A 73 -4.25 21.20 30.48
CA SER A 73 -4.35 21.88 31.77
C SER A 73 -4.53 20.92 32.96
N GLY A 74 -4.47 19.60 32.75
CA GLY A 74 -4.37 18.62 33.85
C GLY A 74 -5.58 18.52 34.77
N LYS A 75 -6.74 19.06 34.37
CA LYS A 75 -8.03 18.84 35.04
C LYS A 75 -8.99 18.13 34.08
N PHE A 76 -9.46 16.95 34.47
CA PHE A 76 -10.54 16.26 33.77
C PHE A 76 -11.87 16.99 34.04
N SER A 77 -12.42 17.64 33.01
CA SER A 77 -13.81 18.07 33.02
C SER A 77 -14.62 17.16 32.10
N GLU A 78 -15.71 16.58 32.64
CA GLU A 78 -16.77 15.99 31.83
C GLU A 78 -17.22 17.02 30.78
N LEU A 79 -17.21 16.63 29.50
CA LEU A 79 -18.06 17.29 28.50
C LEU A 79 -19.51 16.94 28.83
N ASN A 80 -20.06 17.58 29.87
CA ASN A 80 -21.49 17.79 29.99
C ASN A 80 -21.86 18.74 28.86
N LEU A 81 -22.11 18.17 27.69
CA LEU A 81 -22.91 18.83 26.66
C LEU A 81 -24.31 18.97 27.27
N ASP A 82 -24.60 20.17 27.76
CA ASP A 82 -25.91 20.60 28.24
C ASP A 82 -27.03 19.95 27.39
N GLU A 83 -27.90 19.18 28.05
CA GLU A 83 -29.09 18.57 27.43
C GLU A 83 -30.02 19.63 26.80
N SER A 84 -29.85 20.91 27.17
CA SER A 84 -30.58 22.05 26.60
C SER A 84 -30.11 22.46 25.19
N VAL A 85 -28.94 21.99 24.71
CA VAL A 85 -28.47 22.19 23.33
C VAL A 85 -29.05 21.14 22.38
N ILE A 86 -29.65 20.06 22.92
CA ILE A 86 -30.19 18.94 22.13
C ILE A 86 -31.66 19.17 21.75
N SER A 87 -32.35 20.17 22.31
CA SER A 87 -33.77 20.44 22.02
C SER A 87 -34.01 21.37 20.83
N ASN A 88 -32.98 21.81 20.11
CA ASN A 88 -33.15 22.69 18.95
C ASN A 88 -32.81 22.00 17.63
N VAL A 89 -33.87 21.35 17.13
CA VAL A 89 -34.32 21.31 15.74
C VAL A 89 -33.57 20.41 14.75
N ALA A 90 -34.30 19.38 14.29
CA ALA A 90 -34.34 19.02 12.89
C ALA A 90 -34.91 20.20 12.07
N VAL A 91 -34.13 21.28 11.83
CA VAL A 91 -34.49 22.26 10.79
C VAL A 91 -33.87 21.73 9.50
N GLY A 92 -34.65 21.00 8.72
CA GLY A 92 -34.21 20.61 7.38
C GLY A 92 -35.08 19.53 6.78
N GLU A 93 -35.21 19.54 5.45
CA GLU A 93 -35.81 18.42 4.73
C GLU A 93 -34.99 17.14 4.97
N SER A 94 -35.68 16.00 5.08
CA SER A 94 -35.02 14.70 5.21
C SER A 94 -34.30 14.33 3.92
N ILE A 95 -33.25 13.52 4.01
CA ILE A 95 -32.55 13.01 2.82
C ILE A 95 -33.52 12.28 1.88
N ALA A 96 -34.51 11.56 2.42
CA ALA A 96 -35.53 10.90 1.61
C ALA A 96 -36.42 11.89 0.83
N SER A 97 -36.74 13.06 1.41
CA SER A 97 -37.46 14.14 0.71
C SER A 97 -36.62 14.70 -0.44
N ILE A 98 -35.36 15.00 -0.16
CA ILE A 98 -34.39 15.53 -1.14
C ILE A 98 -34.24 14.57 -2.33
N VAL A 99 -34.04 13.28 -2.04
CA VAL A 99 -33.93 12.24 -3.06
C VAL A 99 -35.22 12.16 -3.89
N ARG A 100 -36.40 12.27 -3.26
CA ARG A 100 -37.68 12.26 -3.96
C ARG A 100 -37.82 13.43 -4.93
N THR A 101 -37.42 14.63 -4.54
CA THR A 101 -37.40 15.82 -5.43
C THR A 101 -36.53 15.57 -6.67
N ILE A 102 -35.32 15.03 -6.47
CA ILE A 102 -34.37 14.75 -7.56
C ILE A 102 -34.91 13.66 -8.51
N VAL A 103 -35.50 12.59 -7.97
CA VAL A 103 -36.10 11.52 -8.78
C VAL A 103 -37.27 12.06 -9.60
N ASN A 104 -38.13 12.88 -9.00
CA ASN A 104 -39.26 13.50 -9.71
C ASN A 104 -38.79 14.42 -10.84
N LEU A 105 -37.75 15.23 -10.62
CA LEU A 105 -37.16 16.04 -11.68
C LEU A 105 -36.62 15.20 -12.84
N TYR A 106 -35.96 14.08 -12.53
CA TYR A 106 -35.47 13.17 -13.56
C TYR A 106 -36.60 12.49 -14.35
N LEU A 107 -37.68 12.09 -13.68
CA LEU A 107 -38.83 11.47 -14.35
C LEU A 107 -39.62 12.48 -15.18
N MET A 108 -39.74 13.72 -14.71
CA MET A 108 -40.33 14.84 -15.47
C MET A 108 -39.53 15.10 -16.76
N ASP A 109 -38.20 15.06 -16.68
CA ASP A 109 -37.33 15.12 -17.86
C ASP A 109 -37.57 13.94 -18.83
N CYS A 110 -37.74 12.73 -18.31
CA CYS A 110 -38.04 11.55 -19.13
C CYS A 110 -39.38 11.66 -19.86
N LYS A 111 -40.40 12.23 -19.20
CA LYS A 111 -41.73 12.50 -19.78
C LYS A 111 -41.67 13.57 -20.86
N ASN A 112 -40.97 14.67 -20.60
CA ASN A 112 -40.87 15.80 -21.54
C ASN A 112 -39.98 15.46 -22.75
N ARG A 113 -38.93 14.65 -22.54
CA ARG A 113 -37.94 14.30 -23.58
C ARG A 113 -37.66 12.79 -23.59
N PRO A 114 -38.56 11.97 -24.17
CA PRO A 114 -38.37 10.51 -24.24
C PRO A 114 -37.16 10.11 -25.09
N ASP A 115 -36.92 10.81 -26.21
CA ASP A 115 -35.70 10.69 -27.02
C ASP A 115 -34.95 12.02 -27.02
N PRO A 116 -33.95 12.20 -26.14
CA PRO A 116 -33.22 13.45 -26.03
C PRO A 116 -32.18 13.67 -27.16
N PHE A 117 -32.03 12.71 -28.09
CA PHE A 117 -31.01 12.77 -29.15
C PHE A 117 -31.58 13.05 -30.55
N GLN A 118 -32.91 13.09 -30.70
CA GLN A 118 -33.52 13.49 -31.98
C GLN A 118 -33.47 15.01 -32.16
N PRO A 119 -33.07 15.51 -33.34
CA PRO A 119 -33.34 16.90 -33.70
C PRO A 119 -34.86 17.08 -33.75
N GLN A 120 -35.37 18.11 -33.07
CA GLN A 120 -36.80 18.41 -32.99
C GLN A 120 -37.41 18.44 -34.41
N LEU A 121 -38.24 17.46 -34.74
CA LEU A 121 -39.07 17.49 -35.94
C LEU A 121 -40.21 18.46 -35.66
N GLU A 122 -40.24 19.59 -36.35
CA GLU A 122 -41.42 20.46 -36.32
C GLU A 122 -42.67 19.65 -36.70
N PRO A 123 -43.75 19.70 -35.91
CA PRO A 123 -44.99 19.06 -36.30
C PRO A 123 -45.58 19.80 -37.50
N ARG A 124 -45.85 19.08 -38.60
CA ARG A 124 -46.72 19.59 -39.65
C ARG A 124 -48.13 19.77 -39.07
N GLY A 125 -48.46 21.03 -38.77
CA GLY A 125 -49.83 21.56 -38.73
C GLY A 125 -50.56 21.51 -37.39
N SER A 126 -50.49 22.58 -36.60
CA SER A 126 -51.58 23.22 -35.84
C SER A 126 -51.01 24.30 -34.86
N PRO A 127 -51.80 25.27 -34.37
CA PRO A 127 -51.40 26.68 -34.35
C PRO A 127 -50.63 27.15 -33.11
N LYS A 128 -49.75 28.12 -33.38
CA LYS A 128 -49.04 29.06 -32.48
C LYS A 128 -49.56 29.11 -31.02
N GLY A 129 -49.05 28.19 -30.21
CA GLY A 129 -48.80 28.37 -28.79
C GLY A 129 -47.35 27.96 -28.58
N SER A 130 -46.51 28.86 -28.10
CA SER A 130 -45.11 28.62 -27.80
C SER A 130 -44.96 27.44 -26.84
N MET A 131 -44.62 26.25 -27.35
CA MET A 131 -43.98 25.22 -26.53
C MET A 131 -42.53 25.64 -26.32
N GLU A 132 -42.34 26.62 -25.43
CA GLU A 132 -41.07 26.74 -24.73
C GLU A 132 -40.85 25.42 -24.00
N THR A 133 -39.75 24.74 -24.28
CA THR A 133 -39.31 23.61 -23.46
C THR A 133 -39.22 24.10 -22.02
N GLU A 134 -40.14 23.70 -21.15
CA GLU A 134 -40.11 24.05 -19.73
C GLU A 134 -38.74 23.65 -19.18
N SER A 135 -37.93 24.66 -18.86
CA SER A 135 -36.63 24.45 -18.23
C SER A 135 -36.86 23.83 -16.87
N LEU A 136 -36.08 22.79 -16.56
CA LEU A 136 -36.13 22.16 -15.25
C LEU A 136 -35.35 23.05 -14.27
N PHE A 137 -36.00 23.46 -13.18
CA PHE A 137 -35.36 24.28 -12.15
C PHE A 137 -35.22 23.52 -10.84
N LEU A 138 -34.06 23.66 -10.20
CA LEU A 138 -33.81 23.22 -8.84
C LEU A 138 -33.16 24.39 -8.07
N ASN A 139 -33.80 24.86 -6.99
CA ASN A 139 -33.39 26.03 -6.21
C ASN A 139 -33.00 27.26 -7.07
N GLY A 140 -33.81 27.57 -8.10
CA GLY A 140 -33.60 28.70 -9.00
C GLY A 140 -32.51 28.50 -10.07
N SER A 141 -31.84 27.35 -10.10
CA SER A 141 -30.86 27.00 -11.13
C SER A 141 -31.50 26.17 -12.25
N ASP A 142 -31.30 26.57 -13.51
CA ASP A 142 -31.68 25.75 -14.67
C ASP A 142 -30.79 24.50 -14.74
N VAL A 143 -31.37 23.33 -14.44
CA VAL A 143 -30.69 22.04 -14.48
C VAL A 143 -30.78 21.37 -15.85
N THR A 144 -31.47 21.97 -16.83
CA THR A 144 -31.63 21.43 -18.19
C THR A 144 -30.28 21.29 -18.89
N GLN A 145 -29.37 22.27 -18.73
CA GLN A 145 -28.02 22.22 -19.29
C GLN A 145 -27.18 21.11 -18.66
N LEU A 146 -27.35 20.86 -17.36
CA LEU A 146 -26.65 19.80 -16.66
C LEU A 146 -27.09 18.43 -17.18
N VAL A 147 -28.40 18.23 -17.31
CA VAL A 147 -28.98 17.02 -17.90
C VAL A 147 -28.43 16.81 -19.31
N ASN A 148 -28.41 17.85 -20.15
CA ASN A 148 -27.86 17.79 -21.51
C ASN A 148 -26.38 17.39 -21.52
N SER A 149 -25.56 18.01 -20.66
CA SER A 149 -24.13 17.70 -20.55
C SER A 149 -23.86 16.25 -20.14
N SER A 150 -24.72 15.67 -19.29
CA SER A 150 -24.65 14.27 -18.89
C SER A 150 -25.09 13.34 -20.04
N LEU A 151 -26.11 13.72 -20.80
CA LEU A 151 -26.63 12.95 -21.94
C LEU A 151 -25.62 12.89 -23.10
N GLU A 152 -24.89 13.96 -23.35
CA GLU A 152 -23.85 14.01 -24.40
C GLU A 152 -22.72 13.00 -24.16
N ARG A 153 -22.38 12.73 -22.89
CA ARG A 153 -21.33 11.78 -22.49
C ARG A 153 -21.70 10.30 -22.73
N VAL A 154 -22.99 10.01 -23.00
CA VAL A 154 -23.43 8.63 -23.25
C VAL A 154 -22.92 8.17 -24.63
N PRO A 155 -22.14 7.08 -24.70
CA PRO A 155 -21.61 6.56 -25.96
C PRO A 155 -22.73 6.27 -26.96
N LYS A 156 -22.53 6.63 -28.24
CA LYS A 156 -23.54 6.45 -29.31
C LYS A 156 -24.16 5.04 -29.34
N VAL A 157 -23.34 4.01 -29.09
CA VAL A 157 -23.75 2.59 -29.05
C VAL A 157 -24.82 2.31 -27.97
N LYS A 158 -24.79 3.04 -26.86
CA LYS A 158 -25.69 2.85 -25.71
C LYS A 158 -26.89 3.80 -25.70
N ARG A 159 -26.99 4.73 -26.67
CA ARG A 159 -28.09 5.71 -26.72
C ARG A 159 -29.44 5.07 -26.97
N LYS A 160 -29.49 3.99 -27.75
CA LYS A 160 -30.72 3.22 -28.00
C LYS A 160 -31.29 2.65 -26.69
N ASP A 161 -30.44 1.99 -25.90
CA ASP A 161 -30.82 1.41 -24.60
C ASP A 161 -31.27 2.49 -23.59
N LEU A 162 -30.65 3.67 -23.65
CA LEU A 162 -31.06 4.82 -22.81
C LEU A 162 -32.45 5.34 -23.21
N VAL A 163 -32.73 5.50 -24.51
CA VAL A 163 -34.04 5.95 -24.99
C VAL A 163 -35.13 4.96 -24.59
N GLU A 164 -34.87 3.65 -24.70
CA GLU A 164 -35.80 2.61 -24.28
C GLU A 164 -36.06 2.68 -22.76
N LEU A 165 -35.01 2.84 -21.95
CA LEU A 165 -35.14 3.01 -20.51
C LEU A 165 -35.95 4.25 -20.13
N ARG A 166 -35.70 5.39 -20.80
CA ARG A 166 -36.41 6.65 -20.54
C ARG A 166 -37.90 6.56 -20.84
N LYS A 167 -38.31 5.79 -21.86
CA LYS A 167 -39.72 5.52 -22.15
C LYS A 167 -40.37 4.74 -21.00
N VAL A 168 -39.72 3.69 -20.52
CA VAL A 168 -40.21 2.90 -19.37
C VAL A 168 -40.33 3.77 -18.11
N LEU A 169 -39.36 4.66 -17.88
CA LEU A 169 -39.39 5.57 -16.74
C LEU A 169 -40.45 6.68 -16.89
N ALA A 170 -40.74 7.14 -18.11
CA ALA A 170 -41.79 8.12 -18.35
C ALA A 170 -43.19 7.59 -17.95
N ASP A 171 -43.40 6.28 -18.09
CA ASP A 171 -44.65 5.60 -17.73
C ASP A 171 -44.74 5.21 -16.24
N SER A 172 -43.75 5.58 -15.42
CA SER A 172 -43.73 5.22 -13.99
C SER A 172 -44.81 5.95 -13.18
N ASP A 173 -45.50 5.19 -12.34
CA ASP A 173 -46.48 5.65 -11.35
C ASP A 173 -45.82 6.02 -10.01
N GLU A 174 -46.64 6.38 -9.01
CA GLU A 174 -46.15 6.76 -7.68
C GLU A 174 -45.39 5.62 -6.97
N GLU A 175 -45.74 4.36 -7.25
CA GLU A 175 -45.01 3.20 -6.73
C GLU A 175 -43.63 3.09 -7.39
N GLY A 176 -43.53 3.30 -8.70
CA GLY A 176 -42.25 3.40 -9.40
C GLY A 176 -41.33 4.47 -8.83
N VAL A 177 -41.88 5.65 -8.52
CA VAL A 177 -41.12 6.73 -7.83
C VAL A 177 -40.60 6.25 -6.49
N ASN A 178 -41.43 5.59 -5.67
CA ASN A 178 -41.05 5.09 -4.35
C ASN A 178 -39.94 4.04 -4.42
N ILE A 179 -39.94 3.15 -5.43
CA ILE A 179 -38.89 2.16 -5.65
C ILE A 179 -37.56 2.83 -5.97
N LEU A 180 -37.57 3.84 -6.85
CA LEU A 180 -36.37 4.60 -7.22
C LEU A 180 -35.80 5.38 -6.03
N VAL A 181 -36.66 6.05 -5.25
CA VAL A 181 -36.27 6.77 -4.04
C VAL A 181 -35.66 5.82 -3.00
N LYS A 182 -36.31 4.67 -2.74
CA LYS A 182 -35.78 3.64 -1.83
C LYS A 182 -34.42 3.12 -2.29
N SER A 183 -34.23 2.96 -3.60
CA SER A 183 -32.96 2.49 -4.17
C SER A 183 -31.81 3.47 -3.88
N VAL A 184 -32.02 4.77 -4.12
CA VAL A 184 -30.99 5.80 -3.84
C VAL A 184 -30.79 5.96 -2.32
N CYS A 185 -31.85 5.94 -1.52
CA CYS A 185 -31.76 6.03 -0.07
C CYS A 185 -31.01 4.83 0.55
N ALA A 186 -31.19 3.62 0.02
CA ALA A 186 -30.46 2.44 0.46
C ALA A 186 -28.96 2.58 0.17
N ILE A 187 -28.59 3.11 -1.01
CA ILE A 187 -27.19 3.38 -1.37
C ILE A 187 -26.56 4.36 -0.39
N ILE A 188 -27.24 5.46 -0.06
CA ILE A 188 -26.76 6.48 0.90
C ILE A 188 -26.64 5.88 2.31
N SER A 189 -27.65 5.13 2.75
CA SER A 189 -27.71 4.52 4.08
C SER A 189 -26.63 3.46 4.32
N TYR A 190 -26.17 2.79 3.26
CA TYR A 190 -25.10 1.79 3.34
C TYR A 190 -23.69 2.40 3.51
N GLN A 191 -23.53 3.70 3.31
CA GLN A 191 -22.22 4.34 3.38
C GLN A 191 -21.71 4.47 4.82
N GLN A 192 -20.42 4.24 5.01
CA GLN A 192 -19.74 4.40 6.30
C GLN A 192 -18.97 5.73 6.35
N LEU A 193 -19.04 6.41 7.49
CA LEU A 193 -18.22 7.59 7.76
C LEU A 193 -16.87 7.19 8.39
N LEU A 194 -15.81 7.90 8.02
CA LEU A 194 -14.47 7.76 8.61
C LEU A 194 -14.45 8.27 10.06
N THR A 195 -13.57 7.72 10.89
CA THR A 195 -13.32 8.30 12.21
C THR A 195 -12.76 9.72 12.08
N PRO A 196 -12.97 10.64 13.04
CA PRO A 196 -12.40 11.98 12.99
C PRO A 196 -10.87 12.01 12.82
N ALA A 197 -10.16 11.03 13.39
CA ALA A 197 -8.72 10.86 13.19
C ALA A 197 -8.39 10.48 11.73
N ALA A 198 -9.07 9.46 11.19
CA ALA A 198 -8.90 9.04 9.80
C ALA A 198 -9.34 10.14 8.81
N ARG A 199 -10.35 10.94 9.13
CA ARG A 199 -10.79 12.09 8.31
C ARG A 199 -9.73 13.18 8.26
N ARG A 200 -9.06 13.49 9.38
CA ARG A 200 -7.96 14.46 9.42
C ARG A 200 -6.77 14.00 8.58
N GLU A 201 -6.49 12.69 8.55
CA GLU A 201 -5.44 12.11 7.71
C GLU A 201 -5.85 12.06 6.23
N PHE A 202 -7.09 11.67 5.93
CA PHE A 202 -7.69 11.73 4.60
C PHE A 202 -7.59 13.13 4.01
N ASN A 203 -7.93 14.16 4.79
CA ASN A 203 -7.80 15.55 4.36
C ASN A 203 -6.35 15.91 4.04
N LYS A 204 -5.36 15.47 4.84
CA LYS A 204 -3.94 15.76 4.55
C LYS A 204 -3.44 15.13 3.24
N GLU A 205 -3.84 13.89 2.94
CA GLU A 205 -3.39 13.18 1.74
C GLU A 205 -4.19 13.59 0.48
N HIS A 206 -5.51 13.69 0.57
CA HIS A 206 -6.36 14.07 -0.57
C HIS A 206 -6.32 15.58 -0.85
N MET A 207 -6.22 16.46 0.17
CA MET A 207 -6.09 17.90 -0.10
C MET A 207 -4.81 18.23 -0.86
N GLN A 208 -3.71 17.48 -0.71
CA GLN A 208 -2.51 17.69 -1.55
C GLN A 208 -2.76 17.55 -3.05
N GLN A 209 -3.81 16.81 -3.46
CA GLN A 209 -4.25 16.74 -4.85
C GLN A 209 -5.30 17.80 -5.19
N TRP A 210 -6.14 18.20 -4.23
CA TRP A 210 -7.17 19.24 -4.41
C TRP A 210 -6.54 20.65 -4.45
N ILE A 211 -5.37 20.84 -3.82
CA ILE A 211 -4.57 22.08 -3.73
C ILE A 211 -4.05 22.60 -5.08
N LYS A 212 -4.18 21.82 -6.17
CA LYS A 212 -3.95 22.40 -7.52
C LYS A 212 -5.05 23.37 -7.97
N SER A 213 -6.22 23.38 -7.31
CA SER A 213 -7.22 24.44 -7.43
C SER A 213 -7.26 25.29 -6.15
N GLN A 214 -7.57 26.58 -6.28
CA GLN A 214 -7.44 27.61 -5.23
C GLN A 214 -8.41 27.48 -4.04
N ASP A 215 -9.20 26.40 -3.93
CA ASP A 215 -10.33 26.29 -3.00
C ASP A 215 -10.27 25.08 -2.04
N ALA A 216 -9.07 24.72 -1.55
CA ALA A 216 -8.92 23.58 -0.63
C ALA A 216 -9.70 23.71 0.69
N GLU A 217 -9.92 24.94 1.19
CA GLU A 217 -10.71 25.19 2.40
C GLU A 217 -12.21 24.94 2.21
N ALA A 218 -12.71 25.05 0.98
CA ALA A 218 -14.14 24.96 0.68
C ALA A 218 -14.70 23.53 0.78
N PHE A 219 -13.81 22.53 0.91
CA PHE A 219 -14.14 21.11 0.98
C PHE A 219 -13.85 20.48 2.34
N VAL A 220 -13.49 21.31 3.32
CA VAL A 220 -13.39 20.90 4.72
C VAL A 220 -14.77 21.02 5.36
N ASP A 221 -15.34 19.87 5.69
CA ASP A 221 -16.57 19.81 6.48
C ASP A 221 -16.26 20.14 7.94
N LYS A 222 -16.63 21.37 8.35
CA LYS A 222 -16.35 21.92 9.68
C LYS A 222 -17.17 21.23 10.77
N ASP A 223 -18.33 20.70 10.43
CA ASP A 223 -19.28 20.09 11.37
C ASP A 223 -19.16 18.56 11.41
N TYR A 224 -18.18 17.99 10.70
CA TYR A 224 -18.01 16.55 10.53
C TYR A 224 -17.92 15.78 11.86
N GLU A 225 -17.22 16.30 12.87
CA GLU A 225 -17.09 15.61 14.16
C GLU A 225 -18.43 15.51 14.89
N VAL A 226 -19.27 16.55 14.78
CA VAL A 226 -20.63 16.59 15.34
C VAL A 226 -21.53 15.61 14.59
N VAL A 227 -21.49 15.63 13.25
CA VAL A 227 -22.27 14.73 12.39
C VAL A 227 -21.88 13.27 12.63
N TYR A 228 -20.58 12.97 12.70
CA TYR A 228 -20.06 11.63 13.01
C TYR A 228 -20.54 11.14 14.39
N GLY A 229 -20.53 12.02 15.39
CA GLY A 229 -21.05 11.73 16.73
C GLY A 229 -22.53 11.34 16.70
N LYS A 230 -23.37 12.11 15.99
CA LYS A 230 -24.81 11.81 15.81
C LYS A 230 -25.02 10.48 15.07
N TRP A 231 -24.32 10.25 13.97
CA TRP A 231 -24.37 9.01 13.19
C TRP A 231 -23.97 7.78 14.02
N LYS A 232 -22.93 7.89 14.84
CA LYS A 232 -22.47 6.80 15.71
C LYS A 232 -23.45 6.50 16.85
N LYS A 233 -24.08 7.53 17.44
CA LYS A 233 -25.16 7.35 18.45
C LYS A 233 -26.38 6.65 17.83
N TYR A 234 -26.76 7.03 16.61
CA TYR A 234 -27.82 6.36 15.85
C TYR A 234 -27.51 4.88 15.61
N LEU A 235 -26.29 4.54 15.14
CA LEU A 235 -25.88 3.14 14.96
C LEU A 235 -25.86 2.31 16.26
N LYS A 236 -25.56 2.95 17.39
CA LYS A 236 -25.60 2.33 18.72
C LYS A 236 -27.02 2.17 19.29
N LYS A 237 -28.06 2.50 18.51
CA LYS A 237 -29.47 2.44 18.91
C LYS A 237 -29.81 3.29 20.15
N GLN A 238 -29.04 4.35 20.40
CA GLN A 238 -29.27 5.30 21.49
C GLN A 238 -30.31 6.39 21.11
N MET A 239 -31.00 6.22 19.97
CA MET A 239 -31.96 7.15 19.36
C MET A 239 -33.13 6.33 18.78
N PRO A 240 -34.31 6.93 18.47
CA PRO A 240 -35.54 6.19 18.22
C PRO A 240 -35.41 5.12 17.14
N MET A 241 -35.77 3.87 17.48
CA MET A 241 -35.60 2.71 16.62
C MET A 241 -36.64 2.65 15.48
N GLY A 242 -36.22 2.20 14.30
CA GLY A 242 -37.10 1.83 13.18
C GLY A 242 -37.19 2.83 12.03
N ILE A 243 -36.65 4.04 12.19
CA ILE A 243 -36.62 5.09 11.16
C ILE A 243 -35.35 4.93 10.31
N SER A 244 -35.43 5.04 8.98
CA SER A 244 -34.27 4.95 8.09
C SER A 244 -33.26 6.07 8.34
N VAL A 245 -31.97 5.84 8.03
CA VAL A 245 -30.93 6.88 8.08
C VAL A 245 -31.36 8.10 7.26
N CYS A 246 -31.93 7.87 6.07
CA CYS A 246 -32.37 8.94 5.19
C CYS A 246 -33.61 9.70 5.69
N ASP A 247 -34.37 9.13 6.62
CA ASP A 247 -35.54 9.78 7.22
C ASP A 247 -35.16 10.52 8.51
N TYR A 248 -34.08 10.08 9.18
CA TYR A 248 -33.60 10.65 10.44
C TYR A 248 -32.62 11.82 10.26
N PHE A 249 -31.77 11.76 9.23
CA PHE A 249 -30.76 12.78 8.97
C PHE A 249 -31.17 13.73 7.84
N SER A 250 -30.61 14.94 7.87
CA SER A 250 -30.82 16.03 6.91
C SER A 250 -29.62 16.20 5.98
N THR A 251 -29.56 17.34 5.27
CA THR A 251 -28.47 17.77 4.38
C THR A 251 -27.07 17.66 4.99
N ASP A 252 -26.91 17.84 6.31
CA ASP A 252 -25.61 17.78 6.98
C ASP A 252 -24.92 16.42 6.81
N LEU A 253 -25.65 15.33 7.06
CA LEU A 253 -25.09 13.98 6.87
C LEU A 253 -24.85 13.70 5.39
N LEU A 254 -25.78 14.11 4.53
CA LEU A 254 -25.68 13.90 3.09
C LEU A 254 -24.43 14.60 2.53
N LYS A 255 -24.14 15.81 2.99
CA LYS A 255 -22.94 16.57 2.65
C LYS A 255 -21.67 15.83 3.03
N SER A 256 -21.57 15.34 4.27
CA SER A 256 -20.43 14.54 4.74
C SER A 256 -20.27 13.24 3.93
N VAL A 257 -21.39 12.58 3.61
CA VAL A 257 -21.41 11.33 2.84
C VAL A 257 -20.96 11.57 1.40
N LEU A 258 -21.42 12.63 0.74
CA LEU A 258 -21.02 12.97 -0.64
C LEU A 258 -19.53 13.34 -0.73
N LEU A 259 -18.99 14.09 0.23
CA LEU A 259 -17.57 14.46 0.24
C LEU A 259 -16.61 13.26 0.37
N ILE A 260 -17.05 12.18 0.99
CA ILE A 260 -16.20 11.01 1.28
C ILE A 260 -16.48 9.87 0.30
N ASN A 261 -17.75 9.63 0.00
CA ASN A 261 -18.21 8.40 -0.66
C ASN A 261 -18.84 8.67 -2.04
N ALA A 262 -18.67 9.84 -2.66
CA ALA A 262 -19.23 10.15 -4.00
C ALA A 262 -18.92 9.08 -5.06
N ASP A 263 -17.67 8.60 -5.15
CA ASP A 263 -17.30 7.55 -6.11
C ASP A 263 -17.99 6.20 -5.82
N ARG A 264 -18.15 5.83 -4.55
CA ARG A 264 -18.87 4.61 -4.16
C ARG A 264 -20.36 4.72 -4.50
N ILE A 265 -20.96 5.87 -4.18
CA ILE A 265 -22.37 6.15 -4.50
C ILE A 265 -22.58 6.11 -6.02
N ARG A 266 -21.66 6.68 -6.79
CA ARG A 266 -21.67 6.61 -8.26
C ARG A 266 -21.72 5.17 -8.78
N GLN A 267 -20.80 4.33 -8.29
CA GLN A 267 -20.69 2.92 -8.73
C GLN A 267 -21.93 2.10 -8.40
N GLU A 268 -22.58 2.38 -7.26
CA GLU A 268 -23.85 1.72 -6.93
C GLU A 268 -25.01 2.27 -7.75
N LEU A 269 -25.04 3.58 -8.04
CA LEU A 269 -26.02 4.17 -8.96
C LEU A 269 -25.92 3.59 -10.38
N GLU A 270 -24.70 3.22 -10.83
CA GLU A 270 -24.47 2.54 -12.11
C GLU A 270 -25.18 1.17 -12.22
N LYS A 271 -25.56 0.56 -11.08
CA LYS A 271 -26.29 -0.72 -11.04
C LYS A 271 -27.81 -0.55 -10.98
N THR A 272 -28.30 0.68 -10.88
CA THR A 272 -29.73 0.99 -10.77
C THR A 272 -30.33 1.47 -12.09
N ALA A 273 -31.56 1.96 -12.07
CA ALA A 273 -32.17 2.67 -13.20
C ALA A 273 -31.37 3.92 -13.63
N PHE A 274 -30.50 4.45 -12.77
CA PHE A 274 -29.66 5.61 -13.07
C PHE A 274 -28.36 5.28 -13.82
N LYS A 275 -28.21 4.04 -14.34
CA LYS A 275 -26.97 3.51 -14.92
C LYS A 275 -26.31 4.31 -16.04
N PHE A 276 -27.07 5.15 -16.73
CA PHE A 276 -26.58 5.97 -17.83
C PHE A 276 -26.29 7.42 -17.43
N HIS A 277 -26.63 7.83 -16.21
CA HIS A 277 -26.54 9.21 -15.72
C HIS A 277 -26.32 9.29 -14.19
N PRO A 278 -25.38 8.52 -13.60
CA PRO A 278 -25.10 8.60 -12.16
C PRO A 278 -24.53 9.97 -11.77
N ASP A 279 -23.77 10.61 -12.68
CA ASP A 279 -23.19 11.95 -12.51
C ASP A 279 -24.28 12.98 -12.25
N MET A 280 -25.38 12.92 -13.00
CA MET A 280 -26.50 13.85 -12.90
C MET A 280 -27.12 13.77 -11.49
N ILE A 281 -27.39 12.57 -11.01
CA ILE A 281 -27.97 12.35 -9.67
C ILE A 281 -27.01 12.86 -8.59
N LEU A 282 -25.71 12.60 -8.71
CA LEU A 282 -24.71 13.09 -7.76
C LEU A 282 -24.61 14.61 -7.73
N ILE A 283 -24.61 15.27 -8.90
CA ILE A 283 -24.51 16.72 -8.99
C ILE A 283 -25.77 17.37 -8.42
N LEU A 284 -26.95 16.82 -8.69
CA LEU A 284 -28.22 17.31 -8.11
C LEU A 284 -28.25 17.13 -6.59
N LEU A 285 -27.78 15.99 -6.07
CA LEU A 285 -27.63 15.77 -4.62
C LEU A 285 -26.66 16.78 -3.99
N CYS A 286 -25.56 17.12 -4.69
CA CYS A 286 -24.63 18.13 -4.22
C CYS A 286 -25.26 19.53 -4.19
N LYS A 287 -26.02 19.90 -5.23
CA LYS A 287 -26.73 21.20 -5.25
C LYS A 287 -27.73 21.34 -4.09
N GLU A 288 -28.48 20.28 -3.77
CA GLU A 288 -29.38 20.27 -2.61
C GLU A 288 -28.66 20.37 -1.26
N CYS A 289 -27.40 19.93 -1.20
CA CYS A 289 -26.55 20.09 0.00
C CYS A 289 -25.86 21.47 0.09
N GLY A 290 -26.16 22.40 -0.83
CA GLY A 290 -25.59 23.75 -0.86
C GLY A 290 -24.15 23.82 -1.37
N PHE A 291 -23.69 22.85 -2.17
CA PHE A 291 -22.43 22.98 -2.90
C PHE A 291 -22.57 23.97 -4.06
N THR A 292 -21.50 24.72 -4.37
CA THR A 292 -21.49 25.58 -5.56
C THR A 292 -21.51 24.75 -6.84
N ASP A 293 -21.91 25.36 -7.97
CA ASP A 293 -21.97 24.68 -9.27
C ASP A 293 -20.62 24.09 -9.68
N GLU A 294 -19.52 24.78 -9.38
CA GLU A 294 -18.16 24.28 -9.63
C GLU A 294 -17.84 23.07 -8.75
N GLN A 295 -18.12 23.14 -7.45
CA GLN A 295 -17.88 22.04 -6.51
C GLN A 295 -18.69 20.79 -6.87
N ALA A 296 -19.98 20.97 -7.16
CA ALA A 296 -20.86 19.89 -7.56
C ALA A 296 -20.38 19.25 -8.86
N ASN A 297 -19.99 20.06 -9.86
CA ASN A 297 -19.41 19.57 -11.09
C ASN A 297 -18.08 18.85 -10.87
N THR A 298 -17.19 19.32 -9.99
CA THR A 298 -15.93 18.63 -9.65
C THR A 298 -16.20 17.27 -9.02
N ILE A 299 -17.10 17.19 -8.02
CA ILE A 299 -17.47 15.92 -7.36
C ILE A 299 -18.09 14.94 -8.38
N GLY A 300 -18.98 15.44 -9.24
CA GLY A 300 -19.63 14.65 -10.28
C GLY A 300 -18.68 14.17 -11.38
N THR A 301 -17.82 15.05 -11.92
CA THR A 301 -16.90 14.78 -13.04
C THR A 301 -15.66 14.00 -12.65
N MET A 302 -15.10 14.22 -11.46
CA MET A 302 -13.95 13.45 -10.96
C MET A 302 -14.36 12.01 -10.66
N SER A 303 -15.61 11.77 -10.28
CA SER A 303 -16.18 10.42 -10.21
C SER A 303 -16.21 9.77 -11.60
N SER A 304 -16.26 10.54 -12.71
CA SER A 304 -16.42 10.06 -14.10
C SER A 304 -15.11 9.84 -14.84
N ALA A 305 -14.04 10.52 -14.41
CA ALA A 305 -12.70 10.13 -14.79
C ALA A 305 -12.48 8.67 -14.33
N ARG A 306 -11.99 7.79 -15.20
CA ARG A 306 -11.61 6.40 -14.85
C ARG A 306 -10.43 6.37 -13.88
N GLY A 307 -10.64 6.84 -12.67
CA GLY A 307 -9.71 7.01 -11.57
C GLY A 307 -10.49 7.80 -10.54
N TYR A 308 -11.10 7.17 -9.55
CA TYR A 308 -10.40 6.42 -8.51
C TYR A 308 -11.24 5.22 -8.07
N GLN A 309 -11.12 4.09 -8.77
CA GLN A 309 -11.23 2.85 -8.01
C GLN A 309 -10.20 2.95 -6.88
N ILE A 310 -10.59 2.72 -5.63
CA ILE A 310 -9.62 2.31 -4.61
C ILE A 310 -9.09 0.95 -5.09
N GLN A 311 -8.14 1.01 -6.01
CA GLN A 311 -7.21 -0.03 -6.31
C GLN A 311 -6.22 0.02 -5.15
N SER A 312 -5.72 -1.17 -4.82
CA SER A 312 -4.58 -1.34 -3.92
C SER A 312 -3.54 -0.27 -4.23
N LEU A 313 -3.45 0.75 -3.36
CA LEU A 313 -2.48 1.83 -3.41
C LEU A 313 -1.09 1.35 -3.00
N LEU A 314 -0.91 0.03 -2.84
CA LEU A 314 0.38 -0.59 -2.66
C LEU A 314 1.02 -0.65 -4.04
N PRO A 315 1.95 0.26 -4.37
CA PRO A 315 2.82 -0.02 -5.49
C PRO A 315 3.48 -1.38 -5.20
N SER A 316 3.70 -2.17 -6.25
CA SER A 316 4.56 -3.35 -6.18
C SER A 316 6.02 -2.91 -5.97
N GLU A 317 6.27 -2.10 -4.94
CA GLU A 317 7.57 -1.57 -4.57
C GLU A 317 8.38 -2.70 -3.94
N THR A 318 9.14 -3.34 -4.82
CA THR A 318 10.23 -4.23 -4.45
C THR A 318 11.33 -3.41 -3.79
N GLY A 319 11.23 -3.18 -2.48
CA GLY A 319 12.31 -2.49 -1.76
C GLY A 319 12.10 -2.23 -0.27
N LEU A 320 10.86 -2.13 0.18
CA LEU A 320 10.57 -1.90 1.61
C LEU A 320 10.32 -3.23 2.34
N GLY A 321 10.89 -3.32 3.55
CA GLY A 321 11.01 -4.53 4.36
C GLY A 321 9.68 -5.21 4.70
N PHE A 322 9.78 -6.43 5.23
CA PHE A 322 8.64 -7.30 5.59
C PHE A 322 7.52 -6.58 6.35
N LEU A 323 7.88 -5.71 7.30
CA LEU A 323 6.93 -4.96 8.15
C LEU A 323 6.14 -3.89 7.39
N HIS A 324 6.71 -3.30 6.34
CA HIS A 324 6.04 -2.26 5.54
C HIS A 324 4.97 -2.87 4.62
N ARG A 325 5.17 -4.10 4.16
CA ARG A 325 4.21 -4.80 3.28
C ARG A 325 2.99 -5.30 4.05
N ASP A 326 3.16 -5.74 5.29
CA ASP A 326 2.04 -6.11 6.17
C ASP A 326 1.19 -4.87 6.54
N ALA A 327 1.83 -3.74 6.80
CA ALA A 327 1.14 -2.46 7.04
C ALA A 327 0.25 -2.03 5.86
N GLY A 328 0.69 -2.30 4.63
CA GLY A 328 -0.11 -2.05 3.44
C GLY A 328 -1.39 -2.89 3.38
N GLY A 329 -1.29 -4.19 3.64
CA GLY A 329 -2.45 -5.08 3.72
C GLY A 329 -3.40 -4.69 4.86
N ALA A 330 -2.85 -4.27 6.00
CA ALA A 330 -3.65 -3.77 7.13
C ALA A 330 -4.48 -2.53 6.74
N LYS A 331 -3.87 -1.55 6.06
CA LYS A 331 -4.59 -0.37 5.56
C LYS A 331 -5.74 -0.74 4.62
N GLU A 332 -5.52 -1.69 3.70
CA GLU A 332 -6.60 -2.14 2.80
C GLU A 332 -7.75 -2.85 3.54
N GLU A 333 -7.44 -3.55 4.62
CA GLU A 333 -8.42 -4.18 5.49
C GLU A 333 -9.23 -3.13 6.26
N ASP A 334 -8.56 -2.14 6.86
CA ASP A 334 -9.21 -1.04 7.58
C ASP A 334 -10.13 -0.21 6.67
N LEU A 335 -9.79 -0.11 5.38
CA LEU A 335 -10.60 0.53 4.34
C LEU A 335 -11.77 -0.36 3.83
N GLY A 336 -11.86 -1.60 4.29
CA GLY A 336 -12.89 -2.58 3.90
C GLY A 336 -12.73 -3.14 2.48
N ILE A 337 -11.54 -3.00 1.87
CA ILE A 337 -11.28 -3.46 0.49
C ILE A 337 -11.07 -4.97 0.47
N ILE A 338 -10.38 -5.48 1.50
CA ILE A 338 -10.12 -6.89 1.70
C ILE A 338 -10.84 -7.40 2.95
N SER A 339 -11.26 -8.66 2.93
CA SER A 339 -11.86 -9.35 4.06
C SER A 339 -11.36 -10.79 4.13
N PHE A 340 -11.52 -11.40 5.30
CA PHE A 340 -11.07 -12.75 5.59
C PHE A 340 -12.23 -13.59 6.08
N GLU A 341 -12.34 -14.82 5.58
CA GLU A 341 -13.41 -15.74 5.95
C GLU A 341 -12.86 -17.16 6.05
N CYS A 342 -13.21 -17.88 7.11
CA CYS A 342 -12.88 -19.29 7.26
C CYS A 342 -14.07 -20.12 6.80
N ILE A 343 -13.89 -20.95 5.77
CA ILE A 343 -14.96 -21.75 5.16
C ILE A 343 -14.59 -23.23 5.11
N THR A 344 -15.60 -24.09 5.08
CA THR A 344 -15.45 -25.54 4.86
C THR A 344 -16.57 -26.04 3.95
N ASN A 345 -16.56 -27.32 3.58
CA ASN A 345 -17.62 -27.93 2.78
C ASN A 345 -18.83 -28.28 3.68
N ASP A 346 -19.61 -27.26 4.02
CA ASP A 346 -20.86 -27.34 4.77
C ASP A 346 -22.11 -27.49 3.87
N ARG A 347 -21.92 -27.63 2.55
CA ARG A 347 -22.95 -27.69 1.51
C ARG A 347 -23.67 -26.36 1.24
N GLU A 348 -23.22 -25.25 1.80
CA GLU A 348 -23.74 -23.93 1.45
C GLU A 348 -23.30 -23.53 0.03
N PRO A 349 -24.21 -23.08 -0.87
CA PRO A 349 -23.86 -22.70 -2.23
C PRO A 349 -22.78 -21.61 -2.30
N GLY A 350 -22.84 -20.63 -1.38
CA GLY A 350 -21.87 -19.55 -1.31
C GLY A 350 -20.45 -20.03 -0.96
N HIS A 351 -20.33 -20.96 -0.01
CA HIS A 351 -19.05 -21.56 0.35
C HIS A 351 -18.51 -22.47 -0.74
N LEU A 352 -19.37 -23.25 -1.40
CA LEU A 352 -18.95 -24.09 -2.53
C LEU A 352 -18.37 -23.27 -3.68
N ILE A 353 -18.97 -22.13 -4.04
CA ILE A 353 -18.43 -21.23 -5.08
C ILE A 353 -17.04 -20.71 -4.69
N LYS A 354 -16.87 -20.31 -3.43
CA LYS A 354 -15.58 -19.83 -2.91
C LYS A 354 -14.54 -20.96 -2.89
N LEU A 355 -14.89 -22.16 -2.45
CA LEU A 355 -14.02 -23.35 -2.46
C LEU A 355 -13.59 -23.75 -3.87
N VAL A 356 -14.50 -23.74 -4.85
CA VAL A 356 -14.18 -23.95 -6.28
C VAL A 356 -13.16 -22.91 -6.75
N THR A 357 -13.36 -21.64 -6.38
CA THR A 357 -12.47 -20.55 -6.76
C THR A 357 -11.08 -20.73 -6.15
N VAL A 358 -10.99 -21.04 -4.85
CA VAL A 358 -9.72 -21.33 -4.17
C VAL A 358 -9.02 -22.56 -4.78
N LYS A 359 -9.75 -23.65 -5.03
CA LYS A 359 -9.21 -24.86 -5.68
C LYS A 359 -8.58 -24.53 -7.03
N ASN A 360 -9.19 -23.64 -7.81
CA ASN A 360 -8.62 -23.19 -9.08
C ASN A 360 -7.35 -22.35 -8.89
N ILE A 361 -7.26 -21.56 -7.82
CA ILE A 361 -6.03 -20.84 -7.46
C ILE A 361 -4.93 -21.84 -7.08
N PHE A 362 -5.19 -22.77 -6.14
CA PHE A 362 -4.23 -23.80 -5.74
C PHE A 362 -3.73 -24.62 -6.93
N SER A 363 -4.64 -25.09 -7.79
CA SER A 363 -4.27 -25.88 -8.97
C SER A 363 -3.39 -25.14 -9.98
N ARG A 364 -3.44 -23.80 -10.03
CA ARG A 364 -2.58 -23.00 -10.92
C ARG A 364 -1.26 -22.63 -10.25
N GLN A 365 -1.28 -22.32 -8.95
CA GLN A 365 -0.11 -21.86 -8.21
C GLN A 365 0.77 -23.03 -7.72
N LEU A 366 0.22 -24.23 -7.60
CA LEU A 366 0.91 -25.44 -7.15
C LEU A 366 0.88 -26.51 -8.27
N PRO A 367 1.63 -26.33 -9.38
CA PRO A 367 1.55 -27.21 -10.54
C PRO A 367 2.09 -28.63 -10.28
N LYS A 368 2.95 -28.80 -9.25
CA LYS A 368 3.48 -30.10 -8.84
C LYS A 368 2.46 -30.96 -8.09
N MET A 369 1.38 -30.35 -7.59
CA MET A 369 0.34 -31.05 -6.84
C MET A 369 -0.74 -31.58 -7.80
N PRO A 370 -1.09 -32.87 -7.76
CA PRO A 370 -2.15 -33.43 -8.59
C PRO A 370 -3.49 -32.71 -8.37
N ARG A 371 -4.23 -32.46 -9.45
CA ARG A 371 -5.47 -31.67 -9.38
C ARG A 371 -6.55 -32.39 -8.57
N GLU A 372 -6.64 -33.70 -8.74
CA GLU A 372 -7.56 -34.58 -8.05
C GLU A 372 -7.27 -34.56 -6.54
N TYR A 373 -5.99 -34.52 -6.18
CA TYR A 373 -5.56 -34.43 -4.79
C TYR A 373 -5.98 -33.11 -4.15
N ILE A 374 -5.77 -31.98 -4.84
CA ILE A 374 -6.20 -30.65 -4.38
C ILE A 374 -7.71 -30.62 -4.17
N VAL A 375 -8.49 -31.10 -5.15
CA VAL A 375 -9.96 -31.17 -5.05
C VAL A 375 -10.36 -31.98 -3.84
N ARG A 376 -9.79 -33.18 -3.66
CA ARG A 376 -10.17 -34.07 -2.57
C ARG A 376 -9.98 -33.42 -1.19
N LEU A 377 -8.88 -32.70 -0.97
CA LEU A 377 -8.64 -32.03 0.33
C LEU A 377 -9.43 -30.73 0.50
N VAL A 378 -9.53 -29.88 -0.53
CA VAL A 378 -10.28 -28.61 -0.42
C VAL A 378 -11.76 -28.84 -0.15
N PHE A 379 -12.34 -29.94 -0.67
CA PHE A 379 -13.73 -30.31 -0.43
C PHE A 379 -13.93 -31.32 0.72
N ASP A 380 -12.86 -31.69 1.42
CA ASP A 380 -12.95 -32.54 2.62
C ASP A 380 -13.55 -31.73 3.78
N ARG A 381 -14.51 -32.31 4.52
CA ARG A 381 -15.20 -31.60 5.61
C ARG A 381 -14.34 -31.41 6.86
N ASN A 382 -13.26 -32.19 6.99
CA ASN A 382 -12.29 -32.03 8.07
C ASN A 382 -11.22 -30.98 7.73
N HIS A 383 -11.23 -30.46 6.50
CA HIS A 383 -10.36 -29.37 6.09
C HIS A 383 -11.13 -28.05 6.09
N TYR A 384 -10.42 -27.01 6.51
CA TYR A 384 -10.90 -25.64 6.51
C TYR A 384 -10.04 -24.84 5.57
N THR A 385 -10.65 -23.93 4.84
CA THR A 385 -9.97 -23.00 3.96
C THR A 385 -10.17 -21.59 4.48
N PHE A 386 -9.09 -20.96 4.93
CA PHE A 386 -9.07 -19.55 5.27
C PHE A 386 -8.89 -18.74 3.99
N CYS A 387 -9.94 -18.06 3.55
CA CYS A 387 -10.00 -17.29 2.31
C CYS A 387 -9.64 -15.83 2.54
N LEU A 388 -8.87 -15.27 1.60
CA LEU A 388 -8.71 -13.83 1.44
C LEU A 388 -9.59 -13.36 0.27
N LEU A 389 -10.52 -12.47 0.59
CA LEU A 389 -11.43 -11.85 -0.36
C LEU A 389 -11.01 -10.40 -0.60
N LYS A 390 -11.19 -9.93 -1.83
CA LYS A 390 -11.00 -8.54 -2.22
C LYS A 390 -12.21 -8.13 -3.05
N LYS A 391 -12.97 -7.13 -2.58
CA LYS A 391 -14.24 -6.73 -3.19
C LYS A 391 -15.19 -7.92 -3.43
N GLY A 392 -15.27 -8.84 -2.46
CA GLY A 392 -16.10 -10.04 -2.52
C GLY A 392 -15.54 -11.19 -3.38
N GLN A 393 -14.43 -11.01 -4.10
CA GLN A 393 -13.80 -12.08 -4.89
C GLN A 393 -12.63 -12.71 -4.13
N VAL A 394 -12.58 -14.04 -4.12
CA VAL A 394 -11.43 -14.78 -3.57
C VAL A 394 -10.17 -14.53 -4.40
N ILE A 395 -9.10 -14.06 -3.76
CA ILE A 395 -7.80 -13.80 -4.37
C ILE A 395 -6.68 -14.71 -3.84
N GLY A 396 -6.92 -15.41 -2.71
CA GLY A 396 -5.96 -16.35 -2.13
C GLY A 396 -6.59 -17.14 -0.99
N GLY A 397 -5.87 -18.13 -0.48
CA GLY A 397 -6.32 -18.93 0.64
C GLY A 397 -5.25 -19.82 1.26
N ILE A 398 -5.53 -20.28 2.48
CA ILE A 398 -4.79 -21.32 3.19
C ILE A 398 -5.76 -22.46 3.49
N CYS A 399 -5.51 -23.65 2.94
CA CYS A 399 -6.22 -24.86 3.31
C CYS A 399 -5.44 -25.57 4.42
N PHE A 400 -6.10 -25.81 5.54
CA PHE A 400 -5.51 -26.43 6.72
C PHE A 400 -6.47 -27.43 7.36
N ARG A 401 -5.91 -28.39 8.10
CA ARG A 401 -6.65 -29.37 8.89
C ARG A 401 -6.30 -29.19 10.37
N PRO A 402 -7.24 -28.76 11.22
CA PRO A 402 -7.02 -28.64 12.65
C PRO A 402 -7.12 -30.00 13.35
N TYR A 403 -6.23 -30.22 14.32
CA TYR A 403 -6.25 -31.35 15.25
C TYR A 403 -6.35 -30.78 16.67
N PHE A 404 -7.58 -30.59 17.15
CA PHE A 404 -7.85 -29.85 18.40
C PHE A 404 -7.27 -30.55 19.62
N GLU A 405 -7.40 -31.87 19.72
CA GLU A 405 -6.86 -32.67 20.83
C GLU A 405 -5.33 -32.62 20.88
N GLN A 406 -4.70 -32.74 19.71
CA GLN A 406 -3.23 -32.68 19.58
C GLN A 406 -2.72 -31.23 19.55
N ARG A 407 -3.61 -30.22 19.60
CA ARG A 407 -3.31 -28.79 19.66
C ARG A 407 -2.40 -28.28 18.52
N PHE A 408 -2.50 -28.87 17.34
CA PHE A 408 -1.79 -28.42 16.14
C PHE A 408 -2.70 -28.38 14.91
N ALA A 409 -2.29 -27.68 13.86
CA ALA A 409 -2.94 -27.76 12.56
C ALA A 409 -1.93 -28.04 11.44
N GLU A 410 -2.33 -28.89 10.50
CA GLU A 410 -1.58 -29.17 9.27
C GLU A 410 -1.98 -28.16 8.21
N ILE A 411 -1.01 -27.39 7.69
CA ILE A 411 -1.23 -26.54 6.52
C ILE A 411 -0.96 -27.39 5.28
N ALA A 412 -2.04 -27.73 4.58
CA ALA A 412 -2.02 -28.54 3.36
C ALA A 412 -1.68 -27.71 2.12
N PHE A 413 -2.34 -26.55 1.95
CA PHE A 413 -2.10 -25.67 0.80
C PHE A 413 -2.07 -24.20 1.20
N LEU A 414 -1.21 -23.44 0.53
CA LEU A 414 -1.13 -21.99 0.67
C LEU A 414 -0.83 -21.38 -0.70
N ALA A 415 -1.70 -20.47 -1.15
CA ALA A 415 -1.49 -19.76 -2.40
C ALA A 415 -2.25 -18.45 -2.47
N VAL A 416 -1.66 -17.49 -3.18
CA VAL A 416 -2.30 -16.21 -3.57
C VAL A 416 -2.19 -16.11 -5.09
N LYS A 417 -3.22 -15.56 -5.75
CA LYS A 417 -3.24 -15.32 -7.20
C LYS A 417 -2.02 -14.50 -7.62
N SER A 418 -1.33 -14.89 -8.70
CA SER A 418 -0.07 -14.26 -9.14
C SER A 418 -0.14 -12.74 -9.33
N THR A 419 -1.28 -12.22 -9.79
CA THR A 419 -1.50 -10.76 -9.99
C THR A 419 -1.52 -9.97 -8.68
N GLU A 420 -1.75 -10.64 -7.55
CA GLU A 420 -1.85 -10.05 -6.22
C GLU A 420 -0.69 -10.48 -5.31
N GLN A 421 0.30 -11.22 -5.84
CA GLN A 421 1.51 -11.58 -5.09
C GLN A 421 2.40 -10.35 -4.85
N ILE A 422 3.35 -10.49 -3.92
CA ILE A 422 4.36 -9.47 -3.56
C ILE A 422 3.78 -8.25 -2.80
N LYS A 423 2.46 -8.07 -2.76
CA LYS A 423 1.76 -7.00 -2.01
C LYS A 423 1.60 -7.22 -0.51
N GLY A 424 2.13 -8.32 0.03
CA GLY A 424 2.05 -8.63 1.47
C GLY A 424 0.84 -9.46 1.90
N TYR A 425 -0.13 -9.71 1.02
CA TYR A 425 -1.32 -10.53 1.33
C TYR A 425 -1.02 -11.92 1.88
N GLY A 426 0.05 -12.58 1.41
CA GLY A 426 0.47 -13.88 1.93
C GLY A 426 0.92 -13.81 3.40
N THR A 427 1.52 -12.72 3.85
CA THR A 427 1.82 -12.51 5.28
C THR A 427 0.54 -12.20 6.05
N ARG A 428 -0.31 -11.32 5.50
CA ARG A 428 -1.54 -10.89 6.17
C ARG A 428 -2.50 -12.04 6.45
N ILE A 429 -2.72 -12.92 5.46
CA ILE A 429 -3.58 -14.12 5.63
C ILE A 429 -3.01 -15.11 6.65
N MET A 430 -1.68 -15.24 6.77
CA MET A 430 -1.05 -16.09 7.78
C MET A 430 -1.19 -15.50 9.18
N ASN A 431 -1.04 -14.18 9.35
CA ASN A 431 -1.23 -13.50 10.62
C ASN A 431 -2.69 -13.63 11.11
N HIS A 432 -3.66 -13.46 10.20
CA HIS A 432 -5.07 -13.71 10.49
C HIS A 432 -5.34 -15.16 10.85
N LEU A 433 -4.76 -16.11 10.13
CA LEU A 433 -4.90 -17.53 10.45
C LEU A 433 -4.36 -17.84 11.85
N LYS A 434 -3.18 -17.31 12.22
CA LYS A 434 -2.62 -17.48 13.58
C LYS A 434 -3.56 -16.97 14.66
N GLU A 435 -4.10 -15.76 14.51
CA GLU A 435 -5.07 -15.22 15.48
C GLU A 435 -6.40 -15.99 15.49
N HIS A 436 -6.83 -16.51 14.35
CA HIS A 436 -8.03 -17.33 14.26
C HIS A 436 -7.87 -18.67 15.00
N VAL A 437 -6.79 -19.39 14.77
CA VAL A 437 -6.59 -20.73 15.37
C VAL A 437 -6.24 -20.67 16.87
N LYS A 438 -5.66 -19.56 17.35
CA LYS A 438 -5.45 -19.34 18.79
C LYS A 438 -6.74 -19.43 19.59
N LYS A 439 -7.83 -18.87 19.06
CA LYS A 439 -9.17 -18.93 19.68
C LYS A 439 -9.67 -20.38 19.83
N SER A 440 -9.13 -21.29 19.01
CA SER A 440 -9.45 -22.71 19.02
C SER A 440 -8.43 -23.56 19.81
N GLY A 441 -7.51 -22.94 20.54
CA GLY A 441 -6.53 -23.64 21.39
C GLY A 441 -5.37 -24.32 20.66
N ILE A 442 -5.17 -24.02 19.38
CA ILE A 442 -4.09 -24.56 18.55
C ILE A 442 -2.80 -23.79 18.80
N GLU A 443 -1.71 -24.52 19.10
CA GLU A 443 -0.40 -23.96 19.44
C GLU A 443 0.63 -24.08 18.32
N TYR A 444 0.49 -25.09 17.46
CA TYR A 444 1.49 -25.40 16.44
C TYR A 444 0.89 -25.46 15.04
N PHE A 445 1.66 -24.99 14.06
CA PHE A 445 1.46 -25.34 12.65
C PHE A 445 2.53 -26.30 12.18
N LEU A 446 2.11 -27.33 11.46
CA LEU A 446 3.00 -28.20 10.70
C LEU A 446 2.69 -28.10 9.22
N THR A 447 3.72 -28.12 8.39
CA THR A 447 3.55 -28.10 6.94
C THR A 447 4.73 -28.75 6.24
N TYR A 448 4.45 -29.38 5.10
CA TYR A 448 5.48 -29.76 4.14
C TYR A 448 5.63 -28.63 3.12
N ALA A 449 6.77 -27.93 3.20
CA ALA A 449 7.09 -26.82 2.32
C ALA A 449 7.95 -27.27 1.13
N ASP A 450 7.57 -26.85 -0.07
CA ASP A 450 8.42 -26.93 -1.25
C ASP A 450 9.69 -26.08 -1.06
N ASN A 451 10.79 -26.47 -1.72
CA ASN A 451 12.08 -25.76 -1.65
C ASN A 451 11.98 -24.25 -1.95
N PHE A 452 11.09 -23.86 -2.87
CA PHE A 452 10.85 -22.45 -3.21
C PHE A 452 10.05 -21.69 -2.14
N ALA A 453 9.26 -22.39 -1.33
CA ALA A 453 8.39 -21.83 -0.30
C ALA A 453 9.06 -21.75 1.09
N ILE A 454 10.16 -22.47 1.34
CA ILE A 454 10.89 -22.45 2.62
C ILE A 454 11.22 -21.01 3.06
N GLY A 455 11.63 -20.15 2.13
CA GLY A 455 11.95 -18.75 2.43
C GLY A 455 10.73 -17.93 2.89
N TYR A 456 9.54 -18.23 2.38
CA TYR A 456 8.29 -17.64 2.85
C TYR A 456 7.95 -18.15 4.26
N PHE A 457 7.93 -19.46 4.47
CA PHE A 457 7.59 -20.05 5.77
C PHE A 457 8.55 -19.62 6.87
N ARG A 458 9.86 -19.56 6.60
CA ARG A 458 10.86 -19.04 7.54
C ARG A 458 10.55 -17.60 7.98
N LYS A 459 10.10 -16.74 7.05
CA LYS A 459 9.69 -15.36 7.38
C LYS A 459 8.42 -15.32 8.23
N GLN A 460 7.55 -16.32 8.13
CA GLN A 460 6.36 -16.46 8.97
C GLN A 460 6.67 -17.12 10.32
N GLY A 461 7.94 -17.38 10.66
CA GLY A 461 8.33 -18.00 11.92
C GLY A 461 8.28 -19.53 11.92
N PHE A 462 8.31 -20.16 10.74
CA PHE A 462 8.49 -21.60 10.65
C PHE A 462 9.98 -21.98 10.71
N SER A 463 10.26 -23.10 11.36
CA SER A 463 11.57 -23.71 11.53
C SER A 463 11.57 -25.12 10.95
N GLN A 464 12.71 -25.58 10.45
CA GLN A 464 12.90 -26.99 10.07
C GLN A 464 13.14 -27.90 11.29
N LYS A 465 13.52 -27.30 12.43
CA LYS A 465 13.68 -28.02 13.69
C LYS A 465 12.30 -28.18 14.32
N ILE A 466 11.79 -29.41 14.31
CA ILE A 466 10.53 -29.80 14.95
C ILE A 466 10.79 -29.96 16.44
N THR A 467 10.18 -29.10 17.25
CA THR A 467 10.27 -29.15 18.72
C THR A 467 9.12 -29.95 19.34
N MET A 468 8.01 -30.10 18.61
CA MET A 468 6.84 -30.83 19.04
C MET A 468 7.11 -32.34 19.14
N PRO A 469 6.70 -33.01 20.23
CA PRO A 469 6.90 -34.45 20.41
C PRO A 469 6.33 -35.27 19.26
N ARG A 470 7.07 -36.30 18.82
CA ARG A 470 6.73 -37.10 17.64
C ARG A 470 5.37 -37.77 17.77
N GLU A 471 5.01 -38.20 18.97
CA GLU A 471 3.76 -38.89 19.29
C GLU A 471 2.52 -38.03 18.99
N ARG A 472 2.68 -36.70 18.99
CA ARG A 472 1.58 -35.75 18.79
C ARG A 472 1.19 -35.56 17.33
N TRP A 473 2.11 -35.79 16.38
CA TRP A 473 1.86 -35.53 14.95
C TRP A 473 2.13 -36.70 14.02
N PHE A 474 2.94 -37.67 14.45
CA PHE A 474 3.30 -38.81 13.63
C PHE A 474 2.05 -39.66 13.32
N GLY A 475 1.80 -39.91 12.03
CA GLY A 475 0.61 -40.61 11.55
C GLY A 475 -0.65 -39.74 11.36
N TYR A 476 -0.63 -38.47 11.80
CA TYR A 476 -1.73 -37.53 11.57
C TYR A 476 -1.53 -36.71 10.29
N ILE A 477 -0.31 -36.22 10.05
CA ILE A 477 0.02 -35.42 8.87
C ILE A 477 0.34 -36.30 7.66
N LYS A 478 0.16 -35.77 6.46
CA LYS A 478 0.53 -36.47 5.23
C LYS A 478 1.97 -36.19 4.87
N ASP A 479 2.71 -37.25 4.50
CA ASP A 479 4.05 -37.12 3.97
C ASP A 479 4.01 -36.77 2.48
N TYR A 480 4.79 -35.75 2.09
CA TYR A 480 4.92 -35.33 0.71
C TYR A 480 6.35 -35.57 0.23
N ASP A 481 6.48 -36.33 -0.85
CA ASP A 481 7.79 -36.59 -1.44
C ASP A 481 8.39 -35.29 -2.00
N GLY A 482 9.65 -35.02 -1.66
CA GLY A 482 10.35 -33.78 -2.02
C GLY A 482 9.95 -32.52 -1.21
N GLY A 483 9.07 -32.64 -0.22
CA GLY A 483 8.73 -31.55 0.72
C GLY A 483 9.64 -31.52 1.95
N THR A 484 9.92 -30.33 2.49
CA THR A 484 10.63 -30.19 3.78
C THR A 484 9.61 -29.95 4.89
N LEU A 485 9.57 -30.82 5.90
CA LEU A 485 8.73 -30.63 7.08
C LEU A 485 9.18 -29.38 7.86
N MET A 486 8.25 -28.50 8.17
CA MET A 486 8.48 -27.27 8.92
C MET A 486 7.41 -27.07 10.00
N GLU A 487 7.84 -26.54 11.15
CA GLU A 487 7.02 -26.25 12.33
C GLU A 487 6.98 -24.76 12.63
N CYS A 488 5.82 -24.23 12.98
CA CYS A 488 5.68 -22.89 13.57
C CYS A 488 4.97 -22.98 14.91
N TYR A 489 5.65 -22.54 15.97
CA TYR A 489 5.03 -22.31 17.27
C TYR A 489 4.31 -20.95 17.28
N ILE A 490 3.04 -20.96 17.67
CA ILE A 490 2.17 -19.78 17.72
C ILE A 490 2.20 -19.26 19.15
N SER A 491 2.83 -18.09 19.35
CA SER A 491 2.94 -17.48 20.68
C SER A 491 1.58 -16.95 21.14
N PRO A 492 1.09 -17.32 22.34
CA PRO A 492 -0.21 -16.87 22.85
C PRO A 492 -0.22 -15.37 23.13
N ASN A 493 0.89 -14.80 23.58
CA ASN A 493 0.98 -13.43 24.08
C ASN A 493 1.21 -12.37 22.98
N ILE A 494 1.44 -12.79 21.73
CA ILE A 494 1.78 -11.87 20.63
C ILE A 494 0.58 -11.66 19.74
N ASN A 495 0.09 -10.44 19.57
CA ASN A 495 -0.91 -10.15 18.54
C ASN A 495 -0.25 -10.03 17.16
N TYR A 496 -0.43 -11.05 16.31
CA TYR A 496 0.18 -11.12 14.98
C TYR A 496 -0.37 -10.07 14.00
N LEU A 497 -1.57 -9.51 14.21
CA LEU A 497 -2.15 -8.48 13.34
C LEU A 497 -1.53 -7.10 13.55
N ARG A 498 -0.98 -6.84 14.74
CA ARG A 498 -0.34 -5.58 15.14
C ARG A 498 1.16 -5.72 15.37
N LEU A 499 1.78 -6.76 14.80
CA LEU A 499 3.19 -7.08 15.02
C LEU A 499 4.13 -5.92 14.68
N SER A 500 3.89 -5.23 13.55
CA SER A 500 4.71 -4.10 13.11
C SER A 500 4.69 -2.92 14.10
N GLU A 501 3.51 -2.64 14.65
CA GLU A 501 3.33 -1.57 15.63
C GLU A 501 4.00 -1.94 16.97
N MET A 502 3.80 -3.17 17.45
CA MET A 502 4.43 -3.67 18.66
C MET A 502 5.95 -3.61 18.59
N LEU A 503 6.54 -4.07 17.48
CA LEU A 503 7.99 -4.02 17.26
C LEU A 503 8.52 -2.58 17.17
N SER A 504 7.75 -1.68 16.55
CA SER A 504 8.12 -0.26 16.46
C SER A 504 8.13 0.40 17.83
N ARG A 505 7.14 0.11 18.68
CA ARG A 505 7.09 0.58 20.08
C ARG A 505 8.24 0.01 20.91
N GLN A 506 8.49 -1.30 20.83
CA GLN A 506 9.62 -1.93 21.52
C GLN A 506 10.95 -1.32 21.11
N LYS A 507 11.17 -1.10 19.81
CA LYS A 507 12.37 -0.44 19.29
C LYS A 507 12.50 0.99 19.83
N ALA A 508 11.42 1.76 19.88
CA ALA A 508 11.44 3.11 20.42
C ALA A 508 11.86 3.14 21.90
N VAL A 509 11.31 2.23 22.72
CA VAL A 509 11.70 2.10 24.14
C VAL A 509 13.18 1.72 24.27
N VAL A 510 13.65 0.74 23.50
CA VAL A 510 15.07 0.33 23.51
C VAL A 510 15.97 1.50 23.10
N MET A 511 15.59 2.28 22.08
CA MET A 511 16.33 3.46 21.66
C MET A 511 16.38 4.53 22.75
N GLN A 512 15.28 4.77 23.47
CA GLN A 512 15.24 5.69 24.61
C GLN A 512 16.16 5.21 25.75
N CYS A 513 16.17 3.91 26.05
CA CYS A 513 17.09 3.35 27.04
C CYS A 513 18.56 3.51 26.60
N ILE A 514 18.86 3.29 25.31
CA ILE A 514 20.20 3.50 24.75
C ILE A 514 20.60 4.97 24.88
N GLU A 515 19.69 5.90 24.57
CA GLU A 515 19.94 7.34 24.68
C GLU A 515 20.11 7.79 26.15
N ALA A 516 19.40 7.18 27.09
CA ALA A 516 19.58 7.44 28.52
C ALA A 516 20.92 6.95 29.05
N ILE A 517 21.40 5.79 28.58
CA ILE A 517 22.70 5.21 29.00
C ILE A 517 23.86 5.91 28.28
N LYS A 518 23.71 6.16 26.99
CA LYS A 518 24.73 6.75 26.12
C LYS A 518 24.05 7.75 25.16
N PRO A 519 23.86 9.01 25.60
CA PRO A 519 23.24 10.01 24.75
C PRO A 519 24.07 10.24 23.50
N LEU A 520 23.40 10.49 22.38
CA LEU A 520 24.07 10.79 21.12
C LEU A 520 24.77 12.15 21.24
N LYS A 521 26.04 12.13 21.64
CA LYS A 521 26.86 13.33 21.71
C LYS A 521 27.37 13.68 20.32
N VAL A 522 26.86 14.78 19.75
CA VAL A 522 27.40 15.37 18.53
C VAL A 522 28.57 16.27 18.93
N TYR A 523 29.75 15.97 18.41
CA TYR A 523 30.96 16.76 18.66
C TYR A 523 31.10 17.86 17.59
N ASP A 524 31.70 18.98 17.99
CA ASP A 524 32.01 20.06 17.06
C ASP A 524 32.97 19.59 15.95
N GLY A 525 32.83 20.20 14.77
CA GLY A 525 33.71 19.92 13.65
C GLY A 525 35.16 20.32 13.95
N LEU A 526 36.12 19.48 13.57
CA LEU A 526 37.54 19.74 13.81
C LEU A 526 38.03 20.98 13.03
N THR A 527 38.60 21.95 13.73
CA THR A 527 39.05 23.25 13.19
C THR A 527 40.24 23.16 12.24
N VAL A 528 41.06 22.12 12.38
CA VAL A 528 42.18 21.76 11.49
C VAL A 528 41.80 21.68 10.01
N PHE A 529 40.54 21.35 9.70
CA PHE A 529 40.04 21.32 8.32
C PHE A 529 39.59 22.69 7.80
N ALA A 530 39.30 23.66 8.69
CA ALA A 530 38.89 25.00 8.32
C ALA A 530 40.08 25.91 7.99
N GLU A 531 41.20 25.79 8.71
CA GLU A 531 42.40 26.62 8.53
C GLU A 531 43.19 26.29 7.25
N SER A 532 42.98 25.11 6.67
CA SER A 532 43.63 24.64 5.43
C SER A 532 43.11 25.33 4.15
N SER A 533 42.14 26.24 4.26
CA SER A 533 41.41 26.83 3.12
C SER A 533 41.90 28.22 2.66
N LYS A 534 42.89 28.83 3.35
CA LYS A 534 43.39 30.17 3.01
C LYS A 534 44.63 30.22 2.13
N ASP A 535 45.31 29.09 1.87
CA ASP A 535 46.46 29.02 0.95
C ASP A 535 46.29 27.90 -0.08
N SER A 536 45.83 28.26 -1.27
CA SER A 536 45.53 27.34 -2.39
C SER A 536 46.75 26.70 -3.07
N GLN A 537 47.94 26.70 -2.47
CA GLN A 537 49.16 26.16 -3.12
C GLN A 537 50.02 25.17 -2.31
N LYS A 538 49.66 24.81 -1.08
CA LYS A 538 50.24 23.62 -0.41
C LYS A 538 49.16 22.92 0.40
N LYS A 539 48.69 21.74 -0.05
CA LYS A 539 47.91 20.85 0.83
C LYS A 539 48.81 20.47 2.02
N PRO A 540 48.55 20.91 3.26
CA PRO A 540 49.26 20.36 4.39
C PRO A 540 48.70 18.95 4.59
N ARG A 541 49.58 17.96 4.65
CA ARG A 541 49.24 16.59 5.03
C ARG A 541 49.03 16.58 6.55
N CYS A 542 47.89 17.09 7.01
CA CYS A 542 47.55 17.07 8.43
C CYS A 542 47.26 15.62 8.82
N THR A 543 48.22 14.97 9.46
CA THR A 543 48.07 13.63 10.01
C THR A 543 47.50 13.81 11.42
N LEU A 544 46.20 13.62 11.56
CA LEU A 544 45.54 13.72 12.86
C LEU A 544 45.80 12.45 13.64
N VAL A 545 46.35 12.60 14.84
CA VAL A 545 46.50 11.47 15.75
C VAL A 545 45.15 11.25 16.42
N PRO A 546 44.64 10.00 16.52
CA PRO A 546 43.39 9.71 17.23
C PRO A 546 43.31 10.29 18.65
N SER A 547 44.45 10.41 19.34
CA SER A 547 44.59 11.05 20.66
C SER A 547 44.35 12.56 20.66
N GLU A 548 44.34 13.22 19.51
CA GLU A 548 44.11 14.67 19.38
C GLU A 548 42.65 15.02 19.09
N ILE A 549 41.77 14.01 18.96
CA ILE A 549 40.35 14.18 18.67
C ILE A 549 39.59 14.13 20.01
N PRO A 550 39.12 15.26 20.56
CA PRO A 550 38.48 15.29 21.87
C PRO A 550 37.27 14.35 21.94
N GLY A 551 36.46 14.32 20.88
CA GLY A 551 35.28 13.45 20.81
C GLY A 551 35.58 11.95 20.76
N LEU A 552 36.80 11.56 20.40
CA LEU A 552 37.23 10.15 20.38
C LEU A 552 37.65 9.70 21.79
N ILE A 553 38.41 10.55 22.50
CA ILE A 553 38.80 10.33 23.91
C ILE A 553 37.54 10.26 24.79
N GLU A 554 36.61 11.20 24.62
CA GLU A 554 35.35 11.23 25.38
C GLU A 554 34.42 10.05 25.07
N ALA A 555 34.53 9.45 23.87
CA ALA A 555 33.82 8.22 23.51
C ALA A 555 34.42 6.95 24.13
N GLY A 556 35.53 7.07 24.89
CA GLY A 556 36.20 5.99 25.60
C GLY A 556 37.35 5.35 24.83
N TRP A 557 37.91 6.03 23.82
CA TRP A 557 39.09 5.54 23.11
C TRP A 557 40.33 5.58 24.00
N THR A 558 41.10 4.49 23.98
CA THR A 558 42.39 4.37 24.70
C THR A 558 43.45 3.78 23.76
N GLU A 559 44.70 4.23 23.90
CA GLU A 559 45.85 3.73 23.10
C GLU A 559 46.01 2.20 23.17
N ALA A 560 45.55 1.58 24.26
CA ALA A 560 45.53 0.13 24.45
C ALA A 560 44.60 -0.61 23.45
N GLN A 561 43.51 0.02 22.99
CA GLN A 561 42.58 -0.58 22.03
C GLN A 561 43.15 -0.60 20.60
N GLU A 562 43.98 0.39 20.25
CA GLU A 562 44.69 0.46 18.98
C GLU A 562 45.80 -0.60 18.91
N SER A 563 46.46 -0.84 20.05
CA SER A 563 47.45 -1.90 20.25
C SER A 563 46.87 -3.33 20.21
N GLN A 564 45.55 -3.48 20.38
CA GLN A 564 44.85 -4.77 20.29
C GLN A 564 44.27 -5.03 18.89
N GLN A 565 43.83 -4.01 18.16
CA GLN A 565 43.40 -4.15 16.77
C GLN A 565 44.56 -4.43 15.81
N SER A 566 45.76 -3.93 16.11
CA SER A 566 46.99 -4.20 15.36
C SER A 566 47.60 -5.59 15.61
N LYS A 567 47.16 -6.32 16.65
CA LYS A 567 47.64 -7.68 16.98
C LYS A 567 46.83 -8.84 16.39
N GLN A 568 45.81 -8.57 15.58
CA GLN A 568 45.12 -9.59 14.77
C GLN A 568 45.62 -9.69 13.32
N SER A 569 46.73 -9.03 12.99
CA SER A 569 47.51 -9.32 11.78
C SER A 569 48.79 -10.08 12.13
N ASP A 570 49.04 -11.11 11.34
CA ASP A 570 50.13 -12.10 11.36
C ASP A 570 51.48 -11.60 11.95
N PRO A 571 52.17 -12.36 12.84
CA PRO A 571 53.42 -11.93 13.50
C PRO A 571 54.66 -11.77 12.61
N ASN A 572 54.55 -11.90 11.28
CA ASN A 572 55.69 -12.06 10.36
C ASN A 572 55.82 -10.96 9.29
N ALA A 573 55.38 -9.72 9.54
CA ALA A 573 55.62 -8.61 8.62
C ALA A 573 56.66 -7.62 9.19
N PRO A 574 57.79 -7.35 8.50
CA PRO A 574 58.79 -6.38 8.97
C PRO A 574 58.28 -4.94 8.91
N ALA A 575 58.68 -4.15 9.91
CA ALA A 575 58.46 -2.71 9.98
C ALA A 575 59.39 -1.97 9.01
N ASP A 576 58.80 -1.22 8.07
CA ASP A 576 59.15 0.15 7.68
C ASP A 576 58.59 0.51 6.30
N THR A 577 58.44 1.82 6.06
CA THR A 577 58.16 2.54 4.79
C THR A 577 56.71 2.84 4.35
N GLU A 578 56.36 4.13 4.47
CA GLU A 578 55.47 4.93 3.58
C GLU A 578 53.98 4.56 3.41
N PRO A 579 53.10 5.53 3.03
CA PRO A 579 51.66 5.32 2.98
C PRO A 579 51.31 4.35 1.85
N GLN A 580 51.17 3.07 2.19
CA GLN A 580 50.96 2.00 1.23
C GLN A 580 49.65 2.19 0.46
N LYS A 581 49.76 2.32 -0.86
CA LYS A 581 48.67 2.09 -1.81
C LYS A 581 47.88 0.84 -1.39
N LYS A 582 46.57 0.95 -1.20
CA LYS A 582 45.70 -0.23 -1.02
C LYS A 582 45.95 -1.18 -2.19
N SER A 583 46.47 -2.38 -1.91
CA SER A 583 46.68 -3.42 -2.91
C SER A 583 45.42 -3.64 -3.75
N LEU A 584 45.56 -3.83 -5.06
CA LEU A 584 44.47 -4.13 -5.99
C LEU A 584 43.52 -5.22 -5.44
N LYS A 585 44.08 -6.25 -4.80
CA LYS A 585 43.33 -7.32 -4.12
C LYS A 585 42.39 -6.79 -3.03
N ALA A 586 42.88 -5.88 -2.18
CA ALA A 586 42.07 -5.28 -1.12
C ALA A 586 40.95 -4.42 -1.70
N SER A 587 41.26 -3.61 -2.72
CA SER A 587 40.29 -2.76 -3.42
C SER A 587 39.18 -3.57 -4.10
N ILE A 588 39.52 -4.69 -4.76
CA ILE A 588 38.54 -5.61 -5.36
C ILE A 588 37.65 -6.25 -4.29
N LEU A 589 38.22 -6.72 -3.17
CA LEU A 589 37.45 -7.34 -2.10
C LEU A 589 36.49 -6.35 -1.41
N GLU A 590 36.93 -5.10 -1.22
CA GLU A 590 36.11 -4.02 -0.69
C GLU A 590 34.92 -3.73 -1.62
N LEU A 591 35.16 -3.59 -2.92
CA LEU A 591 34.12 -3.38 -3.92
C LEU A 591 33.12 -4.54 -3.95
N LEU A 592 33.61 -5.80 -3.98
CA LEU A 592 32.74 -6.99 -3.95
C LEU A 592 31.97 -7.13 -2.64
N ASN A 593 32.48 -6.61 -1.52
CA ASN A 593 31.76 -6.56 -0.25
C ASN A 593 30.66 -5.49 -0.27
N ASN A 594 30.92 -4.32 -0.84
CA ASN A 594 29.93 -3.27 -1.00
C ASN A 594 28.81 -3.68 -1.97
N LEU A 595 29.15 -4.35 -3.06
CA LEU A 595 28.16 -4.96 -3.96
C LEU A 595 27.28 -5.97 -3.21
N ASN A 596 27.88 -6.81 -2.35
CA ASN A 596 27.15 -7.85 -1.62
C ASN A 596 26.19 -7.34 -0.52
N LYS A 597 26.31 -6.06 -0.13
CA LYS A 597 25.39 -5.39 0.79
C LYS A 597 24.08 -4.96 0.11
N GLN A 598 24.06 -4.84 -1.22
CA GLN A 598 22.86 -4.44 -1.96
C GLN A 598 21.78 -5.51 -1.86
N GLN A 599 20.51 -5.09 -1.76
CA GLN A 599 19.40 -6.04 -1.59
C GLN A 599 19.14 -6.86 -2.86
N SER A 600 19.33 -6.26 -4.04
CA SER A 600 19.15 -6.86 -5.36
C SER A 600 20.25 -7.87 -5.75
N VAL A 601 21.31 -8.02 -4.94
CA VAL A 601 22.50 -8.81 -5.28
C VAL A 601 22.33 -10.34 -5.15
N TRP A 602 21.25 -10.81 -4.51
CA TRP A 602 21.09 -12.22 -4.15
C TRP A 602 21.26 -13.23 -5.31
N PRO A 603 20.86 -12.98 -6.58
CA PRO A 603 21.07 -13.92 -7.68
C PRO A 603 22.54 -14.06 -8.09
N PHE A 604 23.37 -13.08 -7.75
CA PHE A 604 24.78 -13.00 -8.16
C PHE A 604 25.75 -13.52 -7.09
N ARG A 605 25.24 -13.92 -5.92
CA ARG A 605 26.07 -14.26 -4.75
C ARG A 605 26.85 -15.56 -4.91
N LYS A 606 26.28 -16.53 -5.63
CA LYS A 606 26.79 -17.91 -5.77
C LYS A 606 26.55 -18.38 -7.21
N PRO A 607 27.26 -19.43 -7.66
CA PRO A 607 27.00 -20.05 -8.95
C PRO A 607 25.54 -20.48 -9.10
N VAL A 608 24.98 -20.31 -10.29
CA VAL A 608 23.63 -20.74 -10.65
C VAL A 608 23.57 -22.27 -10.63
N LYS A 609 22.61 -22.87 -9.91
CA LYS A 609 22.49 -24.33 -9.88
C LYS A 609 21.72 -24.83 -11.10
N GLN A 610 22.14 -25.95 -11.69
CA GLN A 610 21.39 -26.63 -12.75
C GLN A 610 19.95 -26.99 -12.32
N SER A 611 19.72 -27.26 -11.03
CA SER A 611 18.37 -27.50 -10.51
C SER A 611 17.44 -26.28 -10.57
N GLU A 612 18.01 -25.07 -10.58
CA GLU A 612 17.27 -23.80 -10.64
C GLU A 612 17.12 -23.32 -12.09
N ALA A 613 18.08 -23.67 -12.95
CA ALA A 613 18.13 -23.30 -14.36
C ALA A 613 18.81 -24.43 -15.18
N PRO A 614 18.03 -25.42 -15.67
CA PRO A 614 18.57 -26.66 -16.27
C PRO A 614 19.42 -26.44 -17.52
N ASP A 615 19.04 -25.49 -18.36
CA ASP A 615 19.69 -25.11 -19.63
C ASP A 615 20.75 -24.00 -19.46
N TYR A 616 21.00 -23.54 -18.23
CA TYR A 616 21.87 -22.38 -17.98
C TYR A 616 23.28 -22.55 -18.52
N TYR A 617 23.88 -23.72 -18.30
CA TYR A 617 25.26 -24.00 -18.73
C TYR A 617 25.34 -24.41 -20.20
N GLU A 618 24.21 -24.63 -20.87
CA GLU A 618 24.14 -24.81 -22.32
C GLU A 618 24.14 -23.45 -23.03
N ILE A 619 23.52 -22.44 -22.42
CA ILE A 619 23.40 -21.08 -22.96
C ILE A 619 24.56 -20.18 -22.53
N ILE A 620 25.01 -20.28 -21.27
CA ILE A 620 26.07 -19.45 -20.69
C ILE A 620 27.40 -20.21 -20.67
N THR A 621 28.29 -19.82 -21.59
CA THR A 621 29.59 -20.48 -21.82
C THR A 621 30.64 -20.16 -20.76
N GLN A 622 30.60 -18.96 -20.17
CA GLN A 622 31.56 -18.51 -19.17
C GLN A 622 30.84 -18.01 -17.91
N PRO A 623 30.30 -18.90 -17.06
CA PRO A 623 29.58 -18.54 -15.84
C PRO A 623 30.53 -17.89 -14.82
N THR A 624 30.02 -16.94 -14.04
CA THR A 624 30.75 -16.31 -12.93
C THR A 624 29.77 -15.71 -11.93
N ASP A 625 30.25 -15.44 -10.72
CA ASP A 625 29.47 -14.94 -9.60
C ASP A 625 30.38 -14.28 -8.55
N ILE A 626 29.80 -13.57 -7.59
CA ILE A 626 30.54 -12.82 -6.56
C ILE A 626 31.39 -13.73 -5.68
N SER A 627 30.95 -14.94 -5.33
CA SER A 627 31.75 -15.85 -4.51
C SER A 627 32.97 -16.36 -5.27
N THR A 628 32.81 -16.63 -6.57
CA THR A 628 33.92 -16.97 -7.47
C THR A 628 34.91 -15.82 -7.60
N MET A 629 34.44 -14.60 -7.89
CA MET A 629 35.31 -13.41 -7.97
C MET A 629 36.03 -13.12 -6.64
N LYS A 630 35.37 -13.30 -5.49
CA LYS A 630 36.02 -13.16 -4.17
C LYS A 630 37.12 -14.19 -3.97
N ARG A 631 36.91 -15.45 -4.38
CA ARG A 631 37.94 -16.50 -4.31
C ARG A 631 39.14 -16.13 -5.19
N LYS A 632 38.90 -15.75 -6.44
CA LYS A 632 39.94 -15.33 -7.40
C LYS A 632 40.73 -14.12 -6.89
N ALA A 633 40.05 -13.12 -6.34
CA ALA A 633 40.70 -11.97 -5.72
C ALA A 633 41.57 -12.36 -4.51
N LYS A 634 41.08 -13.26 -3.63
CA LYS A 634 41.86 -13.76 -2.49
C LYS A 634 43.11 -14.51 -2.93
N LEU A 635 43.03 -15.27 -4.01
CA LEU A 635 44.14 -16.02 -4.60
C LEU A 635 45.07 -15.16 -5.48
N GLY A 636 44.77 -13.87 -5.66
CA GLY A 636 45.58 -12.97 -6.48
C GLY A 636 45.49 -13.27 -7.99
N GLU A 637 44.42 -13.93 -8.44
CA GLU A 637 44.24 -14.29 -9.85
C GLU A 637 43.95 -13.08 -10.76
N TYR A 638 43.52 -11.95 -10.19
CA TYR A 638 43.39 -10.68 -10.91
C TYR A 638 44.72 -9.91 -10.85
N LYS A 639 45.44 -9.90 -11.97
CA LYS A 639 46.73 -9.19 -12.11
C LYS A 639 46.56 -7.73 -12.45
N THR A 640 45.45 -7.37 -13.11
CA THR A 640 45.11 -5.99 -13.48
C THR A 640 43.66 -5.70 -13.13
N LYS A 641 43.31 -4.41 -13.04
CA LYS A 641 41.94 -3.96 -12.78
C LYS A 641 40.99 -4.40 -13.90
N GLU A 642 41.46 -4.39 -15.14
CA GLU A 642 40.68 -4.72 -16.34
C GLU A 642 40.22 -6.18 -16.29
N GLN A 643 41.09 -7.11 -15.86
CA GLN A 643 40.73 -8.52 -15.72
C GLN A 643 39.57 -8.72 -14.74
N PHE A 644 39.54 -7.95 -13.66
CA PHE A 644 38.41 -7.94 -12.74
C PHE A 644 37.17 -7.27 -13.36
N GLY A 645 37.33 -6.14 -14.04
CA GLY A 645 36.25 -5.41 -14.68
C GLY A 645 35.53 -6.20 -15.77
N GLU A 646 36.29 -6.93 -16.60
CA GLU A 646 35.74 -7.82 -17.63
C GLU A 646 34.88 -8.92 -17.02
N GLU A 647 35.35 -9.55 -15.93
CA GLU A 647 34.59 -10.60 -15.25
C GLU A 647 33.37 -10.04 -14.50
N LEU A 648 33.50 -8.87 -13.88
CA LEU A 648 32.40 -8.16 -13.23
C LEU A 648 31.30 -7.78 -14.24
N LYS A 649 31.69 -7.29 -15.41
CA LYS A 649 30.77 -6.97 -16.51
C LYS A 649 30.11 -8.24 -17.06
N ARG A 650 30.90 -9.30 -17.30
CA ARG A 650 30.43 -10.59 -17.79
C ARG A 650 29.39 -11.22 -16.87
N MET A 651 29.52 -11.05 -15.56
CA MET A 651 28.48 -11.49 -14.60
C MET A 651 27.10 -10.87 -14.91
N PHE A 652 27.05 -9.58 -15.22
CA PHE A 652 25.81 -8.88 -15.57
C PHE A 652 25.34 -9.20 -16.99
N ASP A 653 26.27 -9.32 -17.94
CA ASP A 653 25.95 -9.68 -19.33
C ASP A 653 25.37 -11.10 -19.43
N ASN A 654 25.95 -12.08 -18.72
CA ASN A 654 25.41 -13.44 -18.64
C ASN A 654 23.97 -13.44 -18.09
N CYS A 655 23.70 -12.62 -17.08
CA CYS A 655 22.37 -12.49 -16.52
C CYS A 655 21.38 -11.93 -17.56
N ARG A 656 21.77 -10.91 -18.33
CA ARG A 656 20.96 -10.34 -19.41
C ARG A 656 20.81 -11.24 -20.63
N LEU A 657 21.79 -12.10 -20.89
CA LEU A 657 21.75 -13.04 -22.01
C LEU A 657 20.78 -14.19 -21.72
N TYR A 658 20.83 -14.75 -20.50
CA TYR A 658 19.96 -15.85 -20.11
C TYR A 658 18.52 -15.39 -19.81
N ASN A 659 18.34 -14.19 -19.25
CA ASN A 659 17.03 -13.70 -18.83
C ASN A 659 16.48 -12.62 -19.77
N THR A 660 15.16 -12.57 -19.99
CA THR A 660 14.54 -11.51 -20.79
C THR A 660 14.44 -10.18 -20.03
N SER A 661 14.34 -9.07 -20.77
CA SER A 661 14.32 -7.68 -20.23
C SER A 661 13.20 -7.39 -19.21
N HIS A 662 12.15 -8.20 -19.20
CA HIS A 662 10.99 -8.04 -18.32
C HIS A 662 11.20 -8.71 -16.95
N THR A 663 12.18 -9.61 -16.83
CA THR A 663 12.47 -10.33 -15.59
C THR A 663 13.14 -9.45 -14.54
N ILE A 664 12.99 -9.83 -13.27
CA ILE A 664 13.67 -9.15 -12.16
C ILE A 664 15.19 -9.27 -12.25
N TYR A 665 15.71 -10.38 -12.78
CA TYR A 665 17.15 -10.65 -12.91
C TYR A 665 17.82 -9.67 -13.87
N TYR A 666 17.19 -9.41 -15.02
CA TYR A 666 17.67 -8.43 -16.00
C TYR A 666 17.68 -7.01 -15.42
N LYS A 667 16.62 -6.63 -14.68
CA LYS A 667 16.53 -5.33 -14.01
C LYS A 667 17.61 -5.17 -12.94
N TYR A 668 17.84 -6.19 -12.11
CA TYR A 668 18.90 -6.19 -11.10
C TYR A 668 20.30 -6.12 -11.73
N ALA A 669 20.54 -6.76 -12.88
CA ALA A 669 21.80 -6.64 -13.58
C ALA A 669 22.09 -5.18 -13.99
N ASN A 670 21.09 -4.44 -14.44
CA ASN A 670 21.25 -3.04 -14.82
C ASN A 670 21.43 -2.11 -13.62
N GLU A 671 20.61 -2.28 -12.58
CA GLU A 671 20.67 -1.51 -11.34
C GLU A 671 22.02 -1.66 -10.64
N LEU A 672 22.46 -2.91 -10.42
CA LEU A 672 23.70 -3.21 -9.72
C LEU A 672 24.92 -2.79 -10.53
N GLN A 673 24.89 -2.95 -11.86
CA GLN A 673 25.96 -2.46 -12.71
C GLN A 673 26.07 -0.93 -12.63
N ALA A 674 24.97 -0.20 -12.74
CA ALA A 674 24.97 1.26 -12.60
C ALA A 674 25.48 1.73 -11.23
N PHE A 675 25.14 0.99 -10.16
CA PHE A 675 25.62 1.28 -8.81
C PHE A 675 27.13 1.03 -8.61
N ILE A 676 27.65 -0.08 -9.15
CA ILE A 676 29.02 -0.53 -8.85
C ILE A 676 30.07 0.00 -9.83
N TRP A 677 29.67 0.35 -11.06
CA TRP A 677 30.60 0.78 -12.11
C TRP A 677 31.42 2.03 -11.74
N PRO A 678 30.83 3.09 -11.14
CA PRO A 678 31.62 4.24 -10.68
C PRO A 678 32.64 3.88 -9.58
N GLN A 679 32.33 2.90 -8.73
CA GLN A 679 33.26 2.43 -7.70
C GLN A 679 34.40 1.60 -8.30
N TYR A 680 34.11 0.81 -9.33
CA TYR A 680 35.11 0.09 -10.11
C TYR A 680 36.08 1.07 -10.80
N GLU A 681 35.57 2.13 -11.44
CA GLU A 681 36.40 3.13 -12.11
C GLU A 681 37.38 3.83 -11.16
N ASN A 682 37.03 3.94 -9.87
CA ASN A 682 37.89 4.52 -8.83
C ASN A 682 38.95 3.57 -8.26
N ILE A 683 38.98 2.28 -8.66
CA ILE A 683 40.08 1.38 -8.28
C ILE A 683 41.38 1.89 -8.92
N GLN A 684 42.38 2.16 -8.09
CA GLN A 684 43.74 2.48 -8.51
C GLN A 684 44.56 1.19 -8.65
N GLU A 685 45.37 1.11 -9.70
CA GLU A 685 46.35 0.02 -9.90
C GLU A 685 47.64 0.20 -9.07
#